data_AF-A0A385PXL2-F1
#
_entry.id   AF-A0A385PXL2-F1
#
_cell.length_a   1.000
_cell.length_b   1.000
_cell.length_c   1.000
_cell.angle_alpha   90.00
_cell.angle_beta   90.00
_cell.angle_gamma   90.00
#
_symmetry.space_group_name_H-M   'P 1'
#
loop_
_entity.id
_entity.type
_entity.pdbx_description
1 polymer ?
#
loop_
_entity_poly.entity_id
_entity_poly.type
_entity_poly.pdbx_seq_one_letter_code
_entity_poly.pdbx_strand_id
1 'polypeptide(L)'
;MASKLEKAAEIYRSLGYEETDFDDILNLGIGSKEEQKEAREGLKSGDWTEIKQLSDNTYGFVSVVDVDLEKLAIFAIRVGVDAKRAANILRRSSKVALKAIKERGETYAMNFIQAACASNRRIWEHSLSVLGMLALKLVHEMNLEIPESVEYMKDWAAVAAILLTSKRKDYNFDERFVIEKEEILRRFKEHIEAGVALNVPATGPFSDILIWGVQNNLITKDNAMEQVFYGLSIAQRPGDRKELVNVLEQIGLSDSDIIERMETIIPLLGLGETAILERFAPVLIESATEDWLYTILISCSSAKVKKIKKLILKSVLKREIPKSANEYEDWLLLYKQDEDKSIAKLAVSIEKVWGLKIEQEDIKEEVQGLWRETPKLWELQKFEIGEISPENLTDLLAVISDRKEYIDDVAFERFIAMANYIAHKNPDEAKISLAGITINDSSGIWALGRWAKNIENNICPDSKTNEWNGEKEVLKIRYSGLVYTRRVVLFESIDKWPCILSTPSYEDLSISLPDLTDRLIKYKNENFLYVAEPDLQFAITRLDIERITKEDKKRFLEKTDGLKLKILLPLGDFLKDVKGEDIFVEEIIKEYLDDPYVEPEFLFEKNTYWRVDVDVPESLKAFPFRLSWCYEDMYSIFPTWGDYSLTAIRRDSEAYHSQGINLRQIAKRRKPLTKGAMMNWIAAWSNLNDENAADVISATHEAWERGLLLPGIADVSYLDWSGGTPSNLASLAFAMDNMAKEGMLSLVWKAACDIVEVSLMSPRMLSGTAQIVKFIRDYIDEVIFAVENKLATKNALELRAVKNLATKSGSSKAVEYAKEIVNKLNSLGMDIKEEKYEEVQNQNTPNDFDEVWMTLPKAKKLIYDNVEFDINVFEVRKGEKAFSFDLKLPDIPDRLFQVYIYGWFYGIQKEAQMSGAVADSDGKIIDEKAKSVWLHYDPEKKKVVVSKYRNWRGEKEGPLEGSSTPYSKIFLTIAVSTLAQDGESIYGAKSLFRQLVDSGDLSVENLREIMRELLLHEEISPAKLVRIVEKESKLLSICYVMLVECIKYAGGVVVKNNKPPVWINRVLDICTYYADYLREAMKRGYILDEDAKWYGLLEIANSSAKSAAVKKAKNLAKILGI
;
A
#
# COMPACT_ATOMS: atom_id res chain seq x y z
N MET A 1 -8.60 32.52 -21.47
CA MET A 1 -9.48 31.37 -21.80
C MET A 1 -10.91 31.58 -21.29
N ALA A 2 -11.12 32.10 -20.07
CA ALA A 2 -12.45 32.37 -19.50
C ALA A 2 -13.40 33.17 -20.43
N SER A 3 -12.90 34.20 -21.15
CA SER A 3 -13.76 35.00 -22.05
C SER A 3 -14.30 34.26 -23.27
N LYS A 4 -13.70 33.15 -23.70
CA LYS A 4 -14.20 32.35 -24.84
C LYS A 4 -15.24 31.32 -24.42
N LEU A 5 -15.10 30.74 -23.22
CA LEU A 5 -16.08 29.81 -22.66
C LEU A 5 -17.37 30.55 -22.29
N GLU A 6 -17.26 31.75 -21.70
CA GLU A 6 -18.44 32.57 -21.37
C GLU A 6 -19.24 32.95 -22.63
N LYS A 7 -18.56 33.34 -23.71
CA LYS A 7 -19.21 33.59 -25.01
C LYS A 7 -19.93 32.37 -25.57
N ALA A 8 -19.35 31.17 -25.41
CA ALA A 8 -20.03 29.95 -25.83
C ALA A 8 -21.26 29.66 -24.94
N ALA A 9 -21.18 29.95 -23.63
CA ALA A 9 -22.30 29.87 -22.71
C ALA A 9 -23.40 30.89 -23.04
N GLU A 10 -23.06 32.12 -23.47
CA GLU A 10 -24.01 33.12 -23.96
C GLU A 10 -24.78 32.64 -25.19
N ILE A 11 -24.10 32.05 -26.18
CA ILE A 11 -24.74 31.46 -27.37
C ILE A 11 -25.64 30.28 -26.97
N TYR A 12 -25.15 29.41 -26.09
CA TYR A 12 -25.92 28.30 -25.54
C TYR A 12 -27.22 28.78 -24.86
N ARG A 13 -27.16 29.85 -24.05
CA ARG A 13 -28.32 30.46 -23.39
C ARG A 13 -29.27 31.12 -24.39
N SER A 14 -28.74 31.85 -25.38
CA SER A 14 -29.57 32.56 -26.38
C SER A 14 -30.37 31.60 -27.26
N LEU A 15 -29.87 30.38 -27.45
CA LEU A 15 -30.56 29.30 -28.16
C LEU A 15 -31.58 28.54 -27.30
N GLY A 16 -31.73 28.90 -26.01
CA GLY A 16 -32.75 28.37 -25.11
C GLY A 16 -32.41 27.03 -24.45
N TYR A 17 -31.15 26.58 -24.51
CA TYR A 17 -30.77 25.28 -23.95
C TYR A 17 -30.89 25.23 -22.41
N GLU A 18 -30.61 26.33 -21.70
CA GLU A 18 -30.63 26.34 -20.22
C GLU A 18 -32.06 26.06 -19.70
N GLU A 19 -33.05 26.72 -20.29
CA GLU A 19 -34.46 26.67 -19.88
C GLU A 19 -35.20 25.41 -20.38
N THR A 20 -34.68 24.73 -21.39
CA THR A 20 -35.32 23.55 -22.00
C THR A 20 -34.97 22.29 -21.21
N ASP A 21 -35.93 21.38 -21.01
CA ASP A 21 -35.68 20.09 -20.36
C ASP A 21 -34.63 19.28 -21.13
N PHE A 22 -33.78 18.55 -20.41
CA PHE A 22 -32.67 17.79 -20.96
C PHE A 22 -33.11 16.84 -22.08
N ASP A 23 -34.28 16.19 -21.96
CA ASP A 23 -34.78 15.24 -22.95
C ASP A 23 -35.23 15.91 -24.28
N ASP A 24 -35.52 17.21 -24.26
CA ASP A 24 -36.03 17.98 -25.40
C ASP A 24 -34.99 18.88 -26.09
N ILE A 25 -33.79 19.02 -25.53
CA ILE A 25 -32.75 19.96 -26.04
C ILE A 25 -32.29 19.66 -27.47
N LEU A 26 -32.52 18.45 -27.99
CA LEU A 26 -32.19 18.13 -29.39
C LEU A 26 -33.13 18.82 -30.40
N ASN A 27 -34.31 19.25 -29.97
CA ASN A 27 -35.26 19.98 -30.80
C ASN A 27 -34.82 21.44 -31.05
N LEU A 28 -33.87 21.95 -30.26
CA LEU A 28 -33.31 23.29 -30.43
C LEU A 28 -32.32 23.35 -31.59
N GLY A 29 -32.16 24.55 -32.17
CA GLY A 29 -31.14 24.83 -33.17
C GLY A 29 -29.74 25.00 -32.56
N ILE A 30 -28.71 24.98 -33.39
CA ILE A 30 -27.30 25.15 -32.96
C ILE A 30 -26.71 26.52 -33.32
N GLY A 31 -27.56 27.49 -33.67
CA GLY A 31 -27.16 28.82 -34.11
C GLY A 31 -26.73 28.89 -35.59
N SER A 32 -26.41 30.11 -36.03
CA SER A 32 -25.78 30.42 -37.32
C SER A 32 -24.39 29.79 -37.48
N LYS A 33 -23.82 29.80 -38.69
CA LYS A 33 -22.49 29.23 -38.93
C LYS A 33 -21.40 29.97 -38.15
N GLU A 34 -21.55 31.28 -38.00
CA GLU A 34 -20.67 32.15 -37.24
C GLU A 34 -20.74 31.82 -35.74
N GLU A 35 -21.95 31.71 -35.18
CA GLU A 35 -22.17 31.33 -33.77
C GLU A 35 -21.66 29.91 -33.49
N GLN A 36 -21.89 28.94 -34.37
CA GLN A 36 -21.34 27.59 -34.24
C GLN A 36 -19.81 27.60 -34.18
N LYS A 37 -19.16 28.40 -35.03
CA LYS A 37 -17.70 28.53 -35.03
C LYS A 37 -17.20 29.14 -33.74
N GLU A 38 -17.84 30.20 -33.24
CA GLU A 38 -17.47 30.87 -32.00
C GLU A 38 -17.69 29.97 -30.77
N ALA A 39 -18.86 29.32 -30.68
CA ALA A 39 -19.17 28.36 -29.64
C ALA A 39 -18.16 27.19 -29.64
N ARG A 40 -17.87 26.59 -30.80
CA ARG A 40 -16.89 25.50 -30.91
C ARG A 40 -15.49 25.93 -30.45
N GLU A 41 -15.04 27.14 -30.81
CA GLU A 41 -13.74 27.65 -30.36
C GLU A 41 -13.66 27.83 -28.84
N GLY A 42 -14.77 28.17 -28.18
CA GLY A 42 -14.87 28.25 -26.71
C GLY A 42 -14.99 26.89 -26.01
N LEU A 43 -15.60 25.90 -26.67
CA LEU A 43 -15.94 24.60 -26.07
C LEU A 43 -14.91 23.49 -26.35
N LYS A 44 -14.06 23.64 -27.37
CA LYS A 44 -13.07 22.61 -27.78
C LYS A 44 -11.95 22.37 -26.77
N SER A 45 -11.70 23.29 -25.84
CA SER A 45 -10.57 23.23 -24.90
C SER A 45 -10.86 24.00 -23.60
N GLY A 46 -10.06 23.76 -22.56
CA GLY A 46 -10.18 24.42 -21.26
C GLY A 46 -11.01 23.63 -20.25
N ASP A 47 -10.80 23.91 -18.97
CA ASP A 47 -11.53 23.24 -17.90
C ASP A 47 -12.90 23.89 -17.69
N TRP A 48 -13.94 23.07 -17.66
CA TRP A 48 -15.32 23.51 -17.36
C TRP A 48 -15.62 23.47 -15.87
N THR A 49 -14.71 22.91 -15.09
CA THR A 49 -14.79 22.82 -13.64
C THR A 49 -13.48 23.18 -13.00
N GLU A 50 -13.56 23.75 -11.81
CA GLU A 50 -12.44 24.02 -10.92
C GLU A 50 -12.65 23.32 -9.59
N ILE A 51 -11.56 22.86 -8.96
CA ILE A 51 -11.62 22.27 -7.63
C ILE A 51 -11.74 23.41 -6.62
N LYS A 52 -12.88 23.46 -5.93
CA LYS A 52 -13.12 24.37 -4.82
C LYS A 52 -13.40 23.60 -3.54
N GLN A 53 -13.05 24.21 -2.41
CA GLN A 53 -13.42 23.68 -1.11
C GLN A 53 -14.95 23.85 -0.93
N LEU A 54 -15.66 22.73 -0.81
CA LEU A 54 -17.12 22.69 -0.59
C LEU A 54 -17.47 22.78 0.91
N SER A 55 -16.57 22.33 1.78
CA SER A 55 -16.68 22.48 3.25
C SER A 55 -15.30 22.35 3.92
N ASP A 56 -15.22 22.57 5.23
CA ASP A 56 -13.97 22.58 6.02
C ASP A 56 -13.03 21.39 5.75
N ASN A 57 -13.58 20.22 5.39
CA ASN A 57 -12.82 19.00 5.09
C ASN A 57 -13.19 18.35 3.75
N THR A 58 -13.77 19.08 2.79
CA THR A 58 -14.17 18.50 1.51
C THR A 58 -13.89 19.45 0.35
N TYR A 59 -13.14 18.97 -0.63
CA TYR A 59 -12.97 19.61 -1.93
C TYR A 59 -13.88 18.95 -2.96
N GLY A 60 -14.37 19.72 -3.92
CA GLY A 60 -15.18 19.21 -5.01
C GLY A 60 -15.15 20.11 -6.23
N PHE A 61 -15.64 19.58 -7.34
CA PHE A 61 -15.63 20.26 -8.62
C PHE A 61 -16.82 21.23 -8.71
N VAL A 62 -16.54 22.51 -8.90
CA VAL A 62 -17.54 23.55 -9.16
C VAL A 62 -17.43 23.99 -10.62
N SER A 63 -18.55 24.31 -11.26
CA SER A 63 -18.57 24.80 -12.64
C SER A 63 -17.86 26.15 -12.75
N VAL A 64 -17.05 26.33 -13.79
CA VAL A 64 -16.38 27.62 -14.10
C VAL A 64 -17.36 28.63 -14.70
N VAL A 65 -18.46 28.14 -15.28
CA VAL A 65 -19.53 28.94 -15.89
C VAL A 65 -20.89 28.54 -15.32
N ASP A 66 -21.77 29.51 -15.12
CA ASP A 66 -23.10 29.29 -14.53
C ASP A 66 -24.08 28.76 -15.59
N VAL A 67 -23.96 27.47 -15.93
CA VAL A 67 -24.81 26.73 -16.88
C VAL A 67 -24.88 25.25 -16.50
N ASP A 68 -25.92 24.55 -16.98
CA ASP A 68 -26.00 23.09 -16.89
C ASP A 68 -24.93 22.43 -17.79
N LEU A 69 -23.89 21.89 -17.16
CA LEU A 69 -22.75 21.27 -17.84
C LEU A 69 -23.13 20.04 -18.68
N GLU A 70 -24.19 19.31 -18.33
CA GLU A 70 -24.63 18.17 -19.13
C GLU A 70 -25.30 18.63 -20.42
N LYS A 71 -26.18 19.62 -20.34
CA LYS A 71 -26.79 20.23 -21.52
C LYS A 71 -25.75 20.93 -22.39
N LEU A 72 -24.77 21.62 -21.78
CA LEU A 72 -23.66 22.26 -22.49
C LEU A 72 -22.80 21.23 -23.24
N ALA A 73 -22.57 20.05 -22.66
CA ALA A 73 -21.85 18.97 -23.33
C ALA A 73 -22.59 18.47 -24.59
N ILE A 74 -23.91 18.33 -24.54
CA ILE A 74 -24.72 17.99 -25.72
C ILE A 74 -24.63 19.08 -26.79
N PHE A 75 -24.76 20.35 -26.39
CA PHE A 75 -24.58 21.48 -27.31
C PHE A 75 -23.20 21.46 -27.97
N ALA A 76 -22.13 21.25 -27.20
CA ALA A 76 -20.76 21.16 -27.68
C ALA A 76 -20.59 20.08 -28.76
N ILE A 77 -21.17 18.89 -28.54
CA ILE A 77 -21.16 17.79 -29.53
C ILE A 77 -21.85 18.23 -30.82
N ARG A 78 -23.02 18.87 -30.72
CA ARG A 78 -23.81 19.29 -31.89
C ARG A 78 -23.13 20.42 -32.68
N VAL A 79 -22.46 21.38 -32.04
CA VAL A 79 -21.65 22.43 -32.72
C VAL A 79 -20.30 21.93 -33.24
N GLY A 80 -19.92 20.70 -32.87
CA GLY A 80 -18.84 19.96 -33.51
C GLY A 80 -17.48 20.03 -32.84
N VAL A 81 -17.43 19.97 -31.51
CA VAL A 81 -16.20 19.60 -30.79
C VAL A 81 -15.77 18.17 -31.15
N ASP A 82 -14.49 17.85 -31.02
CA ASP A 82 -13.97 16.52 -31.33
C ASP A 82 -14.45 15.45 -30.33
N ALA A 83 -14.37 14.19 -30.75
CA ALA A 83 -14.90 13.05 -30.00
C ALA A 83 -14.18 12.80 -28.66
N LYS A 84 -12.88 13.07 -28.57
CA LYS A 84 -12.10 12.95 -27.34
C LYS A 84 -12.55 14.00 -26.32
N ARG A 85 -12.77 15.24 -26.79
CA ARG A 85 -13.34 16.30 -25.97
C ARG A 85 -14.75 15.95 -25.50
N ALA A 86 -15.61 15.47 -26.39
CA ALA A 86 -16.96 15.02 -26.05
C ALA A 86 -16.98 13.93 -24.96
N ALA A 87 -16.08 12.95 -25.06
CA ALA A 87 -15.92 11.93 -24.04
C ALA A 87 -15.56 12.54 -22.68
N ASN A 88 -14.64 13.51 -22.63
CA ASN A 88 -14.18 14.12 -21.37
C ASN A 88 -15.24 14.99 -20.69
N ILE A 89 -16.10 15.67 -21.45
CA ILE A 89 -17.11 16.59 -20.89
C ILE A 89 -18.43 15.88 -20.54
N LEU A 90 -18.73 14.73 -21.16
CA LEU A 90 -19.91 13.94 -20.81
C LEU A 90 -19.72 13.19 -19.49
N ARG A 91 -20.66 13.40 -18.56
CA ARG A 91 -20.64 12.84 -17.20
C ARG A 91 -21.48 11.58 -17.03
N ARG A 92 -22.46 11.33 -17.90
CA ARG A 92 -23.33 10.16 -17.85
C ARG A 92 -23.82 9.74 -19.22
N SER A 93 -24.21 8.47 -19.32
CA SER A 93 -24.87 7.90 -20.49
C SER A 93 -26.33 8.38 -20.58
N SER A 94 -26.81 8.74 -21.78
CA SER A 94 -28.21 9.15 -21.98
C SER A 94 -28.69 8.94 -23.42
N LYS A 95 -30.01 8.88 -23.63
CA LYS A 95 -30.62 8.81 -24.98
C LYS A 95 -30.30 10.05 -25.82
N VAL A 96 -30.20 11.21 -25.17
CA VAL A 96 -29.88 12.50 -25.78
C VAL A 96 -28.43 12.50 -26.31
N ALA A 97 -27.47 12.06 -25.49
CA ALA A 97 -26.08 11.90 -25.92
C ALA A 97 -25.92 10.90 -27.06
N LEU A 98 -26.62 9.75 -26.98
CA LEU A 98 -26.63 8.73 -28.02
C LEU A 98 -27.05 9.31 -29.38
N LYS A 99 -28.19 10.01 -29.44
CA LYS A 99 -28.67 10.64 -30.67
C LYS A 99 -27.70 11.70 -31.19
N ALA A 100 -27.20 12.58 -30.31
CA ALA A 100 -26.26 13.64 -30.68
C ALA A 100 -24.96 13.09 -31.27
N ILE A 101 -24.44 11.97 -30.76
CA ILE A 101 -23.23 11.32 -31.29
C ILE A 101 -23.52 10.59 -32.61
N LYS A 102 -24.66 9.88 -32.73
CA LYS A 102 -25.07 9.20 -33.97
C LYS A 102 -25.16 10.16 -35.16
N GLU A 103 -25.69 11.36 -34.94
CA GLU A 103 -25.79 12.42 -35.97
C GLU A 103 -24.43 12.90 -36.50
N ARG A 104 -23.33 12.66 -35.77
CA ARG A 104 -21.96 13.02 -36.18
C ARG A 104 -21.30 11.98 -37.08
N GLY A 105 -21.92 10.82 -37.25
CA GLY A 105 -21.45 9.74 -38.13
C GLY A 105 -20.53 8.71 -37.45
N GLU A 106 -20.30 7.61 -38.16
CA GLU A 106 -19.60 6.41 -37.65
C GLU A 106 -18.17 6.69 -37.18
N THR A 107 -17.39 7.45 -37.95
CA THR A 107 -16.01 7.80 -37.60
C THR A 107 -15.93 8.59 -36.28
N TYR A 108 -16.90 9.49 -36.05
CA TYR A 108 -16.96 10.25 -34.81
C TYR A 108 -17.33 9.35 -33.63
N ALA A 109 -18.31 8.46 -33.81
CA ALA A 109 -18.72 7.49 -32.80
C ALA A 109 -17.58 6.55 -32.40
N MET A 110 -16.79 6.03 -33.36
CA MET A 110 -15.64 5.17 -33.05
C MET A 110 -14.55 5.91 -32.26
N ASN A 111 -14.19 7.12 -32.68
CA ASN A 111 -13.23 7.96 -31.94
C ASN A 111 -13.75 8.30 -30.53
N PHE A 112 -15.07 8.45 -30.37
CA PHE A 112 -15.69 8.69 -29.08
C PHE A 112 -15.59 7.45 -28.20
N ILE A 113 -15.93 6.26 -28.71
CA ILE A 113 -15.85 5.00 -27.99
C ILE A 113 -14.42 4.76 -27.47
N GLN A 114 -13.40 5.00 -28.30
CA GLN A 114 -12.00 4.84 -27.91
C GLN A 114 -11.59 5.79 -26.77
N ALA A 115 -12.16 6.99 -26.69
CA ALA A 115 -11.91 7.93 -25.60
C ALA A 115 -12.82 7.72 -24.38
N ALA A 116 -14.01 7.15 -24.57
CA ALA A 116 -15.02 6.92 -23.54
C ALA A 116 -14.71 5.68 -22.70
N CYS A 117 -14.28 4.59 -23.35
CA CYS A 117 -13.92 3.34 -22.70
C CYS A 117 -12.46 3.41 -22.24
N ALA A 118 -12.22 3.89 -21.02
CA ALA A 118 -10.89 4.05 -20.44
C ALA A 118 -10.86 3.62 -18.97
N SER A 119 -9.69 3.15 -18.51
CA SER A 119 -9.49 2.61 -17.16
C SER A 119 -9.74 3.64 -16.06
N ASN A 120 -9.32 4.90 -16.25
CA ASN A 120 -9.54 6.01 -15.30
C ASN A 120 -11.01 6.47 -15.21
N ARG A 121 -11.91 5.87 -15.99
CA ARG A 121 -13.36 6.14 -15.98
C ARG A 121 -14.17 4.97 -15.43
N ARG A 122 -13.51 4.02 -14.79
CA ARG A 122 -14.11 2.91 -14.05
C ARG A 122 -13.86 3.09 -12.57
N ILE A 123 -14.75 2.53 -11.76
CA ILE A 123 -14.58 2.54 -10.29
C ILE A 123 -13.69 1.36 -9.87
N TRP A 124 -13.86 0.21 -10.54
CA TRP A 124 -13.09 -1.01 -10.36
C TRP A 124 -12.58 -1.55 -11.70
N GLU A 125 -11.49 -2.31 -11.68
CA GLU A 125 -10.83 -2.83 -12.90
C GLU A 125 -11.77 -3.57 -13.86
N HIS A 126 -12.75 -4.30 -13.33
CA HIS A 126 -13.72 -5.11 -14.09
C HIS A 126 -15.15 -4.56 -14.06
N SER A 127 -15.34 -3.31 -13.61
CA SER A 127 -16.64 -2.64 -13.56
C SER A 127 -16.97 -1.93 -14.87
N LEU A 128 -18.24 -1.61 -15.08
CA LEU A 128 -18.70 -0.77 -16.20
C LEU A 128 -18.12 0.64 -16.08
N SER A 129 -17.58 1.19 -17.18
CA SER A 129 -17.13 2.57 -17.26
C SER A 129 -18.31 3.54 -17.30
N VAL A 130 -18.09 4.79 -16.87
CA VAL A 130 -19.14 5.83 -16.79
C VAL A 130 -19.95 5.99 -18.09
N LEU A 131 -19.29 5.82 -19.25
CA LEU A 131 -19.90 5.93 -20.58
C LEU A 131 -19.99 4.59 -21.32
N GLY A 132 -19.71 3.47 -20.66
CA GLY A 132 -19.63 2.15 -21.28
C GLY A 132 -20.96 1.69 -21.90
N MET A 133 -22.08 1.95 -21.23
CA MET A 133 -23.42 1.63 -21.77
C MET A 133 -23.74 2.45 -23.04
N LEU A 134 -23.34 3.72 -23.07
CA LEU A 134 -23.47 4.57 -24.26
C LEU A 134 -22.61 4.05 -25.42
N ALA A 135 -21.36 3.67 -25.14
CA ALA A 135 -20.46 3.07 -26.13
C ALA A 135 -21.03 1.77 -26.72
N LEU A 136 -21.56 0.88 -25.88
CA LEU A 136 -22.23 -0.36 -26.30
C LEU A 136 -23.42 -0.07 -27.23
N LYS A 137 -24.32 0.83 -26.82
CA LYS A 137 -25.46 1.20 -27.67
C LYS A 137 -25.02 1.81 -29.00
N LEU A 138 -23.96 2.61 -29.04
CA LEU A 138 -23.41 3.13 -30.30
C LEU A 138 -22.94 1.99 -31.22
N VAL A 139 -22.14 1.04 -30.71
CA VAL A 139 -21.66 -0.11 -31.49
C VAL A 139 -22.81 -0.95 -32.05
N HIS A 140 -23.82 -1.24 -31.23
CA HIS A 140 -24.92 -2.11 -31.62
C HIS A 140 -25.96 -1.42 -32.52
N GLU A 141 -26.36 -0.18 -32.21
CA GLU A 141 -27.39 0.55 -32.96
C GLU A 141 -26.89 1.15 -34.28
N MET A 142 -25.59 1.47 -34.38
CA MET A 142 -24.97 1.92 -35.64
C MET A 142 -24.29 0.77 -36.40
N ASN A 143 -24.29 -0.45 -35.85
CA ASN A 143 -23.65 -1.63 -36.43
C ASN A 143 -22.16 -1.40 -36.79
N LEU A 144 -21.42 -0.74 -35.89
CA LEU A 144 -19.99 -0.44 -36.05
C LEU A 144 -19.14 -1.71 -35.95
N GLU A 145 -17.90 -1.67 -36.43
CA GLU A 145 -16.91 -2.71 -36.12
C GLU A 145 -16.69 -2.82 -34.60
N ILE A 146 -16.40 -4.03 -34.11
CA ILE A 146 -16.12 -4.21 -32.68
C ILE A 146 -14.82 -3.49 -32.36
N PRO A 147 -14.81 -2.54 -31.42
CA PRO A 147 -13.60 -1.83 -31.05
C PRO A 147 -12.49 -2.77 -30.59
N GLU A 148 -11.29 -2.65 -31.18
CA GLU A 148 -10.06 -3.32 -30.73
C GLU A 148 -9.54 -2.69 -29.43
N SER A 149 -10.33 -2.77 -28.37
CA SER A 149 -10.05 -2.15 -27.07
C SER A 149 -10.43 -3.08 -25.93
N VAL A 150 -9.44 -3.44 -25.12
CA VAL A 150 -9.65 -4.20 -23.87
C VAL A 150 -10.65 -3.49 -22.96
N GLU A 151 -10.61 -2.16 -22.92
CA GLU A 151 -11.52 -1.38 -22.09
C GLU A 151 -12.96 -1.46 -22.61
N TYR A 152 -13.19 -1.34 -23.92
CA TYR A 152 -14.53 -1.58 -24.47
C TYR A 152 -15.02 -3.01 -24.15
N MET A 153 -14.16 -4.02 -24.29
CA MET A 153 -14.53 -5.40 -24.02
C MET A 153 -14.86 -5.66 -22.55
N LYS A 154 -14.21 -4.96 -21.61
CA LYS A 154 -14.60 -4.98 -20.19
C LYS A 154 -16.00 -4.42 -19.97
N ASP A 155 -16.37 -3.33 -20.64
CA ASP A 155 -17.74 -2.78 -20.59
C ASP A 155 -18.75 -3.79 -21.12
N TRP A 156 -18.47 -4.38 -22.28
CA TRP A 156 -19.31 -5.41 -22.88
C TRP A 156 -19.49 -6.60 -21.94
N ALA A 157 -18.41 -7.13 -21.37
CA ALA A 157 -18.44 -8.26 -20.47
C ALA A 157 -19.23 -7.96 -19.18
N ALA A 158 -19.06 -6.76 -18.60
CA ALA A 158 -19.81 -6.35 -17.41
C ALA A 158 -21.31 -6.23 -17.68
N VAL A 159 -21.71 -5.62 -18.80
CA VAL A 159 -23.13 -5.49 -19.18
C VAL A 159 -23.72 -6.85 -19.55
N ALA A 160 -23.02 -7.66 -20.34
CA ALA A 160 -23.46 -9.00 -20.69
C ALA A 160 -23.65 -9.86 -19.44
N ALA A 161 -22.73 -9.79 -18.48
CA ALA A 161 -22.84 -10.48 -17.20
C ALA A 161 -24.12 -10.10 -16.45
N ILE A 162 -24.45 -8.81 -16.37
CA ILE A 162 -25.66 -8.34 -15.68
C ILE A 162 -26.93 -8.77 -16.42
N LEU A 163 -26.94 -8.74 -17.76
CA LEU A 163 -28.14 -9.03 -18.56
C LEU A 163 -28.40 -10.53 -18.77
N LEU A 164 -27.35 -11.35 -18.80
CA LEU A 164 -27.43 -12.76 -19.15
C LEU A 164 -27.34 -13.69 -17.95
N THR A 165 -26.78 -13.22 -16.82
CA THR A 165 -26.59 -14.00 -15.60
C THR A 165 -27.23 -13.31 -14.39
N SER A 166 -27.33 -14.01 -13.24
CA SER A 166 -27.90 -13.44 -12.01
C SER A 166 -26.91 -12.56 -11.21
N LYS A 167 -25.94 -11.92 -11.88
CA LYS A 167 -24.94 -11.07 -11.22
C LYS A 167 -25.53 -9.77 -10.70
N ARG A 168 -25.00 -9.29 -9.57
CA ARG A 168 -25.35 -7.99 -8.98
C ARG A 168 -25.07 -6.87 -9.98
N LYS A 169 -25.94 -5.86 -10.00
CA LYS A 169 -25.77 -4.66 -10.83
C LYS A 169 -24.50 -3.91 -10.44
N ASP A 170 -23.81 -3.41 -11.46
CA ASP A 170 -22.65 -2.53 -11.30
C ASP A 170 -23.09 -1.14 -10.80
N TYR A 171 -22.17 -0.40 -10.17
CA TYR A 171 -22.42 0.96 -9.69
C TYR A 171 -22.81 1.92 -10.83
N ASN A 172 -22.17 1.80 -12.00
CA ASN A 172 -22.43 2.66 -13.16
C ASN A 172 -23.61 2.18 -14.02
N PHE A 173 -24.36 1.17 -13.59
CA PHE A 173 -25.48 0.62 -14.35
C PHE A 173 -26.77 1.44 -14.12
N ASP A 174 -27.18 2.24 -15.13
CA ASP A 174 -28.44 3.00 -15.08
C ASP A 174 -29.59 2.22 -15.73
N GLU A 175 -30.56 1.78 -14.92
CA GLU A 175 -31.74 1.03 -15.38
C GLU A 175 -32.62 1.80 -16.37
N ARG A 176 -32.52 3.13 -16.43
CA ARG A 176 -33.31 3.96 -17.35
C ARG A 176 -32.70 4.00 -18.76
N PHE A 177 -31.45 3.56 -18.92
CA PHE A 177 -30.71 3.59 -20.18
C PHE A 177 -29.89 2.31 -20.34
N VAL A 178 -30.53 1.24 -20.79
CA VAL A 178 -29.93 -0.10 -20.92
C VAL A 178 -30.02 -0.59 -22.36
N ILE A 179 -29.01 -1.32 -22.81
CA ILE A 179 -29.02 -2.04 -24.10
C ILE A 179 -29.92 -3.27 -24.01
N GLU A 180 -30.65 -3.60 -25.07
CA GLU A 180 -31.55 -4.75 -25.03
C GLU A 180 -30.76 -6.07 -25.06
N LYS A 181 -31.30 -7.10 -24.39
CA LYS A 181 -30.64 -8.41 -24.31
C LYS A 181 -30.39 -9.01 -25.69
N GLU A 182 -31.36 -8.85 -26.60
CA GLU A 182 -31.30 -9.35 -27.98
C GLU A 182 -30.15 -8.69 -28.76
N GLU A 183 -29.83 -7.43 -28.48
CA GLU A 183 -28.73 -6.72 -29.16
C GLU A 183 -27.37 -7.29 -28.76
N ILE A 184 -27.16 -7.63 -27.49
CA ILE A 184 -25.96 -8.32 -27.00
C ILE A 184 -25.83 -9.71 -27.64
N LEU A 185 -26.92 -10.48 -27.66
CA LEU A 185 -26.94 -11.83 -28.20
C LEU A 185 -26.63 -11.87 -29.71
N ARG A 186 -27.10 -10.87 -30.47
CA ARG A 186 -26.91 -10.78 -31.93
C ARG A 186 -25.45 -10.88 -32.37
N ARG A 187 -24.52 -10.31 -31.59
CA ARG A 187 -23.08 -10.26 -31.91
C ARG A 187 -22.21 -10.95 -30.85
N PHE A 188 -22.80 -11.90 -30.13
CA PHE A 188 -22.16 -12.54 -28.98
C PHE A 188 -20.84 -13.25 -29.36
N LYS A 189 -20.88 -14.08 -30.42
CA LYS A 189 -19.71 -14.84 -30.88
C LYS A 189 -18.57 -13.91 -31.31
N GLU A 190 -18.87 -12.87 -32.08
CA GLU A 190 -17.88 -11.87 -32.51
C GLU A 190 -17.19 -11.19 -31.32
N HIS A 191 -17.93 -10.86 -30.26
CA HIS A 191 -17.37 -10.25 -29.05
C HIS A 191 -16.51 -11.22 -28.23
N ILE A 192 -16.86 -12.51 -28.19
CA ILE A 192 -16.00 -13.52 -27.53
C ILE A 192 -14.68 -13.68 -28.29
N GLU A 193 -14.72 -13.79 -29.61
CA GLU A 193 -13.51 -13.92 -30.44
C GLU A 193 -12.62 -12.67 -30.32
N ALA A 194 -13.20 -11.47 -30.40
CA ALA A 194 -12.47 -10.22 -30.23
C ALA A 194 -11.87 -10.08 -28.81
N GLY A 195 -12.64 -10.43 -27.77
CA GLY A 195 -12.17 -10.34 -26.39
C GLY A 195 -11.03 -11.30 -26.07
N VAL A 196 -11.07 -12.51 -26.62
CA VAL A 196 -9.95 -13.45 -26.50
C VAL A 196 -8.72 -12.91 -27.23
N ALA A 197 -8.86 -12.47 -28.49
CA ALA A 197 -7.73 -11.93 -29.27
C ALA A 197 -7.08 -10.69 -28.64
N LEU A 198 -7.86 -9.85 -27.96
CA LEU A 198 -7.38 -8.69 -27.21
C LEU A 198 -6.79 -9.03 -25.83
N ASN A 199 -6.77 -10.30 -25.44
CA ASN A 199 -6.30 -10.76 -24.13
C ASN A 199 -7.05 -10.10 -22.97
N VAL A 200 -8.38 -10.01 -23.08
CA VAL A 200 -9.23 -9.45 -22.02
C VAL A 200 -9.08 -10.28 -20.74
N PRO A 201 -8.90 -9.66 -19.56
CA PRO A 201 -8.68 -10.39 -18.31
C PRO A 201 -9.78 -11.42 -18.02
N ALA A 202 -9.38 -12.70 -17.91
CA ALA A 202 -10.28 -13.80 -17.61
C ALA A 202 -10.77 -13.78 -16.16
N THR A 203 -10.03 -13.11 -15.27
CA THR A 203 -10.40 -12.89 -13.87
C THR A 203 -11.63 -11.98 -13.66
N GLY A 204 -12.05 -11.28 -14.71
CA GLY A 204 -13.28 -10.48 -14.73
C GLY A 204 -14.51 -11.24 -15.23
N PRO A 205 -15.63 -10.54 -15.52
CA PRO A 205 -16.87 -11.16 -15.97
C PRO A 205 -16.81 -11.86 -17.34
N PHE A 206 -15.72 -11.69 -18.09
CA PHE A 206 -15.58 -12.21 -19.45
C PHE A 206 -15.58 -13.74 -19.52
N SER A 207 -14.90 -14.41 -18.59
CA SER A 207 -14.84 -15.88 -18.49
C SER A 207 -16.22 -16.49 -18.21
N ASP A 208 -16.97 -15.92 -17.27
CA ASP A 208 -18.34 -16.33 -16.95
C ASP A 208 -19.27 -16.22 -18.16
N ILE A 209 -19.10 -15.16 -18.96
CA ILE A 209 -19.89 -14.97 -20.17
C ILE A 209 -19.51 -15.98 -21.25
N LEU A 210 -18.23 -16.28 -21.43
CA LEU A 210 -17.80 -17.35 -22.34
C LEU A 210 -18.43 -18.70 -21.94
N ILE A 211 -18.36 -19.07 -20.66
CA ILE A 211 -18.98 -20.31 -20.13
C ILE A 211 -20.49 -20.30 -20.38
N TRP A 212 -21.15 -19.19 -20.05
CA TRP A 212 -22.59 -19.03 -20.27
C TRP A 212 -22.97 -19.21 -21.74
N GLY A 213 -22.16 -18.69 -22.67
CA GLY A 213 -22.33 -18.85 -24.11
C GLY A 213 -22.30 -20.30 -24.56
N VAL A 214 -21.40 -21.12 -23.99
CA VAL A 214 -21.34 -22.57 -24.26
C VAL A 214 -22.56 -23.28 -23.69
N GLN A 215 -22.93 -22.99 -22.43
CA GLN A 215 -24.10 -23.60 -21.77
C GLN A 215 -25.42 -23.32 -22.49
N ASN A 216 -25.52 -22.17 -23.17
CA ASN A 216 -26.70 -21.76 -23.92
C ASN A 216 -26.60 -22.00 -25.43
N ASN A 217 -25.61 -22.78 -25.89
CA ASN A 217 -25.41 -23.16 -27.30
C ASN A 217 -25.20 -21.97 -28.27
N LEU A 218 -24.66 -20.85 -27.78
CA LEU A 218 -24.26 -19.71 -28.62
C LEU A 218 -22.86 -19.90 -29.22
N ILE A 219 -22.03 -20.72 -28.55
CA ILE A 219 -20.69 -21.12 -29.01
C ILE A 219 -20.59 -22.64 -28.83
N THR A 220 -20.07 -23.33 -29.84
CA THR A 220 -19.81 -24.77 -29.74
C THR A 220 -18.67 -25.05 -28.75
N LYS A 221 -18.71 -26.19 -28.09
CA LYS A 221 -17.66 -26.60 -27.15
C LYS A 221 -16.27 -26.56 -27.80
N ASP A 222 -16.13 -27.09 -29.01
CA ASP A 222 -14.84 -27.17 -29.71
C ASP A 222 -14.28 -25.77 -30.04
N ASN A 223 -15.13 -24.86 -30.52
CA ASN A 223 -14.72 -23.48 -30.79
C ASN A 223 -14.34 -22.74 -29.50
N ALA A 224 -15.08 -22.95 -28.41
CA ALA A 224 -14.72 -22.38 -27.12
C ALA A 224 -13.38 -22.95 -26.60
N MET A 225 -13.13 -24.25 -26.79
CA MET A 225 -11.89 -24.91 -26.42
C MET A 225 -10.69 -24.28 -27.15
N GLU A 226 -10.78 -24.11 -28.48
CA GLU A 226 -9.74 -23.46 -29.28
C GLU A 226 -9.46 -22.03 -28.82
N GLN A 227 -10.52 -21.24 -28.59
CA GLN A 227 -10.40 -19.87 -28.11
C GLN A 227 -9.74 -19.79 -26.72
N VAL A 228 -10.10 -20.66 -25.78
CA VAL A 228 -9.54 -20.66 -24.43
C VAL A 228 -8.08 -21.11 -24.43
N PHE A 229 -7.69 -22.10 -25.25
CA PHE A 229 -6.28 -22.48 -25.41
C PHE A 229 -5.44 -21.39 -26.07
N TYR A 230 -6.00 -20.70 -27.08
CA TYR A 230 -5.35 -19.52 -27.65
C TYR A 230 -5.17 -18.42 -26.60
N GLY A 231 -6.23 -18.11 -25.83
CA GLY A 231 -6.17 -17.19 -24.69
C GLY A 231 -5.10 -17.58 -23.66
N LEU A 232 -4.96 -18.86 -23.33
CA LEU A 232 -3.92 -19.35 -22.42
C LEU A 232 -2.50 -19.05 -22.90
N SER A 233 -2.26 -19.14 -24.21
CA SER A 233 -0.95 -18.91 -24.82
C SER A 233 -0.52 -17.45 -24.85
N ILE A 234 -1.48 -16.51 -24.93
CA ILE A 234 -1.21 -15.06 -25.01
C ILE A 234 -1.39 -14.34 -23.67
N ALA A 235 -2.07 -14.98 -22.71
CA ALA A 235 -2.27 -14.45 -21.37
C ALA A 235 -0.92 -14.09 -20.73
N GLN A 236 -0.85 -12.91 -20.12
CA GLN A 236 0.38 -12.42 -19.48
C GLN A 236 0.36 -12.69 -17.96
N ARG A 237 -0.81 -12.57 -17.33
CA ARG A 237 -0.96 -12.68 -15.88
C ARG A 237 -1.23 -14.14 -15.44
N PRO A 238 -0.54 -14.64 -14.40
CA PRO A 238 -0.81 -15.98 -13.83
C PRO A 238 -2.26 -16.17 -13.37
N GLY A 239 -2.90 -15.09 -12.88
CA GLY A 239 -4.29 -15.11 -12.46
C GLY A 239 -5.26 -15.42 -13.60
N ASP A 240 -5.04 -14.82 -14.77
CA ASP A 240 -5.88 -15.06 -15.95
C ASP A 240 -5.67 -16.47 -16.50
N ARG A 241 -4.43 -16.96 -16.56
CA ARG A 241 -4.15 -18.35 -16.96
C ARG A 241 -4.83 -19.37 -16.04
N LYS A 242 -4.78 -19.15 -14.73
CA LYS A 242 -5.50 -19.97 -13.75
C LYS A 242 -7.01 -19.99 -14.02
N GLU A 243 -7.60 -18.82 -14.29
CA GLU A 243 -9.04 -18.74 -14.57
C GLU A 243 -9.41 -19.39 -15.90
N LEU A 244 -8.59 -19.23 -16.94
CA LEU A 244 -8.79 -19.92 -18.22
C LEU A 244 -8.72 -21.45 -18.08
N VAL A 245 -7.83 -21.99 -17.23
CA VAL A 245 -7.85 -23.42 -16.89
C VAL A 245 -9.17 -23.82 -16.21
N ASN A 246 -9.71 -22.98 -15.31
CA ASN A 246 -11.03 -23.20 -14.70
C ASN A 246 -12.17 -23.16 -15.75
N VAL A 247 -12.08 -22.26 -16.73
CA VAL A 247 -13.01 -22.22 -17.86
C VAL A 247 -12.97 -23.55 -18.64
N LEU A 248 -11.78 -24.05 -18.97
CA LEU A 248 -11.61 -25.34 -19.65
C LEU A 248 -12.32 -26.48 -18.90
N GLU A 249 -12.15 -26.56 -17.58
CA GLU A 249 -12.84 -27.55 -16.75
C GLU A 249 -14.37 -27.40 -16.84
N GLN A 250 -14.89 -26.19 -16.74
CA GLN A 250 -16.33 -25.92 -16.77
C GLN A 250 -16.97 -26.19 -18.14
N ILE A 251 -16.24 -26.00 -19.24
CA ILE A 251 -16.72 -26.35 -20.59
C ILE A 251 -16.49 -27.84 -20.93
N GLY A 252 -15.87 -28.61 -20.02
CA GLY A 252 -15.74 -30.06 -20.09
C GLY A 252 -14.46 -30.57 -20.77
N LEU A 253 -13.31 -29.98 -20.47
CA LEU A 253 -11.99 -30.46 -20.91
C LEU A 253 -11.76 -31.92 -20.53
N SER A 254 -11.38 -32.75 -21.51
CA SER A 254 -11.00 -34.14 -21.32
C SER A 254 -9.49 -34.35 -21.42
N ASP A 255 -9.01 -35.52 -20.97
CA ASP A 255 -7.59 -35.86 -21.08
C ASP A 255 -7.14 -36.08 -22.53
N SER A 256 -8.02 -36.52 -23.43
CA SER A 256 -7.71 -36.59 -24.88
C SER A 256 -7.48 -35.21 -25.47
N ASP A 257 -8.26 -34.20 -25.06
CA ASP A 257 -8.10 -32.82 -25.55
C ASP A 257 -6.71 -32.25 -25.18
N ILE A 258 -6.19 -32.62 -24.01
CA ILE A 258 -4.86 -32.24 -23.52
C ILE A 258 -3.77 -32.93 -24.35
N ILE A 259 -3.92 -34.22 -24.62
CA ILE A 259 -2.94 -35.00 -25.39
C ILE A 259 -2.84 -34.48 -26.82
N GLU A 260 -3.97 -34.17 -27.46
CA GLU A 260 -4.02 -33.61 -28.82
C GLU A 260 -3.34 -32.22 -28.93
N ARG A 261 -3.25 -31.47 -27.82
CA ARG A 261 -2.69 -30.11 -27.75
C ARG A 261 -1.36 -30.03 -27.02
N MET A 262 -0.65 -31.15 -26.91
CA MET A 262 0.62 -31.27 -26.17
C MET A 262 1.63 -30.17 -26.54
N GLU A 263 1.83 -29.91 -27.83
CA GLU A 263 2.81 -28.91 -28.30
C GLU A 263 2.49 -27.49 -27.81
N THR A 264 1.21 -27.13 -27.73
CA THR A 264 0.76 -25.82 -27.23
C THR A 264 0.88 -25.72 -25.71
N ILE A 265 0.76 -26.85 -24.99
CA ILE A 265 0.75 -26.87 -23.53
C ILE A 265 2.17 -26.93 -22.93
N ILE A 266 3.15 -27.54 -23.60
CA ILE A 266 4.53 -27.66 -23.10
C ILE A 266 5.13 -26.30 -22.66
N PRO A 267 5.05 -25.21 -23.47
CA PRO A 267 5.54 -23.90 -23.05
C PRO A 267 4.87 -23.38 -21.77
N LEU A 268 3.58 -23.69 -21.58
CA LEU A 268 2.82 -23.28 -20.40
C LEU A 268 3.31 -23.98 -19.12
N LEU A 269 3.76 -25.25 -19.22
CA LEU A 269 4.37 -25.96 -18.08
C LEU A 269 5.65 -25.26 -17.59
N GLY A 270 6.42 -24.71 -18.52
CA GLY A 270 7.66 -23.95 -18.25
C GLY A 270 7.47 -22.74 -17.34
N LEU A 271 6.25 -22.19 -17.25
CA LEU A 271 5.93 -21.04 -16.41
C LEU A 271 5.95 -21.37 -14.90
N GLY A 272 5.90 -22.65 -14.52
CA GLY A 272 5.96 -23.06 -13.11
C GLY A 272 4.67 -22.82 -12.31
N GLU A 273 3.58 -22.49 -12.99
CA GLU A 273 2.32 -22.11 -12.36
C GLU A 273 1.53 -23.31 -11.87
N THR A 274 1.05 -23.24 -10.62
CA THR A 274 0.41 -24.37 -9.94
C THR A 274 -0.84 -24.87 -10.67
N ALA A 275 -1.72 -23.99 -11.17
CA ALA A 275 -2.96 -24.40 -11.82
C ALA A 275 -2.72 -25.17 -13.13
N ILE A 276 -1.75 -24.72 -13.92
CA ILE A 276 -1.34 -25.34 -15.19
C ILE A 276 -0.68 -26.70 -14.93
N LEU A 277 0.35 -26.71 -14.06
CA LEU A 277 1.08 -27.93 -13.74
C LEU A 277 0.20 -28.98 -13.06
N GLU A 278 -0.72 -28.58 -12.18
CA GLU A 278 -1.61 -29.51 -11.50
C GLU A 278 -2.55 -30.24 -12.47
N ARG A 279 -3.05 -29.55 -13.51
CA ARG A 279 -4.00 -30.14 -14.46
C ARG A 279 -3.34 -30.87 -15.61
N PHE A 280 -2.33 -30.27 -16.25
CA PHE A 280 -1.80 -30.79 -17.51
C PHE A 280 -0.61 -31.74 -17.32
N ALA A 281 0.27 -31.49 -16.35
CA ALA A 281 1.50 -32.26 -16.20
C ALA A 281 1.24 -33.76 -15.95
N PRO A 282 0.30 -34.20 -15.08
CA PRO A 282 0.04 -35.62 -14.86
C PRO A 282 -0.40 -36.35 -16.13
N VAL A 283 -1.31 -35.76 -16.90
CA VAL A 283 -1.85 -36.34 -18.13
C VAL A 283 -0.75 -36.48 -19.19
N LEU A 284 0.01 -35.40 -19.42
CA LEU A 284 1.09 -35.41 -20.41
C LEU A 284 2.23 -36.35 -20.00
N ILE A 285 2.64 -36.35 -18.73
CA ILE A 285 3.67 -37.27 -18.24
C ILE A 285 3.20 -38.72 -18.36
N GLU A 286 1.96 -39.05 -18.03
CA GLU A 286 1.49 -40.44 -18.05
C GLU A 286 1.21 -40.96 -19.47
N SER A 287 0.87 -40.08 -20.43
CA SER A 287 0.46 -40.48 -21.80
C SER A 287 1.43 -40.16 -22.93
N ALA A 288 2.44 -39.29 -22.73
CA ALA A 288 3.37 -38.92 -23.80
C ALA A 288 4.23 -40.09 -24.29
N THR A 289 4.67 -40.03 -25.56
CA THR A 289 5.70 -40.94 -26.10
C THR A 289 7.07 -40.62 -25.49
N GLU A 290 8.03 -41.54 -25.63
CA GLU A 290 9.41 -41.35 -25.11
C GLU A 290 10.06 -40.07 -25.66
N ASP A 291 9.83 -39.75 -26.95
CA ASP A 291 10.41 -38.58 -27.63
C ASP A 291 10.03 -37.23 -26.99
N TRP A 292 8.85 -37.15 -26.36
CA TRP A 292 8.34 -35.92 -25.74
C TRP A 292 8.54 -35.87 -24.23
N LEU A 293 8.79 -37.01 -23.59
CA LEU A 293 8.82 -37.13 -22.14
C LEU A 293 9.89 -36.21 -21.51
N TYR A 294 11.11 -36.18 -22.07
CA TYR A 294 12.17 -35.31 -21.57
C TYR A 294 11.77 -33.83 -21.62
N THR A 295 11.23 -33.37 -22.76
CA THR A 295 10.77 -31.99 -22.96
C THR A 295 9.66 -31.60 -21.99
N ILE A 296 8.74 -32.51 -21.68
CA ILE A 296 7.67 -32.27 -20.69
C ILE A 296 8.27 -32.17 -19.28
N LEU A 297 9.16 -33.08 -18.91
CA LEU A 297 9.75 -33.14 -17.57
C LEU A 297 10.67 -31.95 -17.28
N ILE A 298 11.48 -31.53 -18.26
CA ILE A 298 12.33 -30.34 -18.10
C ILE A 298 11.46 -29.09 -17.92
N SER A 299 10.38 -28.95 -18.70
CA SER A 299 9.43 -27.83 -18.57
C SER A 299 8.76 -27.80 -17.19
N CYS A 300 8.46 -28.97 -16.62
CA CYS A 300 7.90 -29.10 -15.27
C CYS A 300 8.89 -28.76 -14.13
N SER A 301 10.19 -28.62 -14.40
CA SER A 301 11.22 -28.35 -13.39
C SER A 301 11.11 -26.96 -12.76
N SER A 302 10.39 -26.06 -13.41
CA SER A 302 10.01 -24.73 -12.91
C SER A 302 9.08 -24.77 -11.69
N ALA A 303 8.52 -25.94 -11.33
CA ALA A 303 7.61 -26.12 -10.20
C ALA A 303 8.23 -25.73 -8.85
N LYS A 304 7.72 -24.67 -8.21
CA LYS A 304 8.19 -24.23 -6.88
C LYS A 304 7.46 -24.91 -5.71
N VAL A 305 6.20 -25.32 -5.92
CA VAL A 305 5.32 -25.79 -4.84
C VAL A 305 5.54 -27.27 -4.53
N LYS A 306 5.79 -27.60 -3.26
CA LYS A 306 5.99 -28.97 -2.77
C LYS A 306 4.94 -29.97 -3.26
N LYS A 307 3.65 -29.60 -3.22
CA LYS A 307 2.55 -30.44 -3.69
C LYS A 307 2.72 -30.83 -5.17
N ILE A 308 3.12 -29.88 -6.00
CA ILE A 308 3.27 -30.04 -7.46
C ILE A 308 4.53 -30.83 -7.80
N LYS A 309 5.67 -30.53 -7.17
CA LYS A 309 6.90 -31.35 -7.31
C LYS A 309 6.62 -32.83 -7.02
N LYS A 310 5.89 -33.11 -5.94
CA LYS A 310 5.47 -34.48 -5.60
C LYS A 310 4.51 -35.08 -6.62
N LEU A 311 3.58 -34.29 -7.16
CA LEU A 311 2.64 -34.75 -8.17
C LEU A 311 3.38 -35.19 -9.43
N ILE A 312 4.31 -34.36 -9.93
CA ILE A 312 5.17 -34.64 -11.08
C ILE A 312 5.93 -35.96 -10.85
N LEU A 313 6.68 -36.07 -9.75
CA LEU A 313 7.46 -37.29 -9.45
C LEU A 313 6.58 -38.54 -9.30
N LYS A 314 5.36 -38.40 -8.75
CA LYS A 314 4.41 -39.52 -8.67
C LYS A 314 3.84 -39.93 -10.02
N SER A 315 3.60 -38.99 -10.92
CA SER A 315 3.18 -39.30 -12.29
C SER A 315 4.29 -40.00 -13.07
N VAL A 316 5.55 -39.59 -12.87
CA VAL A 316 6.72 -40.27 -13.44
C VAL A 316 6.83 -41.72 -12.94
N LEU A 317 6.59 -41.97 -11.65
CA LEU A 317 6.61 -43.33 -11.08
C LEU A 317 5.55 -44.28 -11.65
N LYS A 318 4.50 -43.77 -12.30
CA LYS A 318 3.47 -44.61 -12.95
C LYS A 318 3.85 -45.02 -14.37
N ARG A 319 4.92 -44.47 -14.95
CA ARG A 319 5.38 -44.82 -16.30
C ARG A 319 6.18 -46.12 -16.33
N GLU A 320 6.19 -46.75 -17.50
CA GLU A 320 7.21 -47.73 -17.85
C GLU A 320 8.60 -47.05 -17.97
N ILE A 321 9.65 -47.82 -17.76
CA ILE A 321 11.04 -47.34 -17.77
C ILE A 321 11.39 -46.89 -19.21
N PRO A 322 11.83 -45.63 -19.42
CA PRO A 322 12.24 -45.17 -20.75
C PRO A 322 13.46 -45.94 -21.25
N LYS A 323 13.53 -46.22 -22.56
CA LYS A 323 14.70 -46.86 -23.19
C LYS A 323 16.00 -46.06 -22.99
N SER A 324 15.90 -44.74 -22.91
CA SER A 324 17.02 -43.81 -22.68
C SER A 324 17.02 -43.22 -21.27
N ALA A 325 16.76 -44.03 -20.23
CA ALA A 325 16.67 -43.57 -18.84
C ALA A 325 17.85 -42.68 -18.37
N ASN A 326 19.08 -42.93 -18.84
CA ASN A 326 20.27 -42.14 -18.50
C ASN A 326 20.18 -40.66 -18.91
N GLU A 327 19.35 -40.30 -19.91
CA GLU A 327 19.17 -38.91 -20.34
C GLU A 327 18.45 -38.06 -19.27
N TYR A 328 17.84 -38.69 -18.26
CA TYR A 328 17.07 -38.04 -17.20
C TYR A 328 17.86 -37.84 -15.90
N GLU A 329 19.15 -38.17 -15.87
CA GLU A 329 19.99 -38.10 -14.67
C GLU A 329 20.07 -36.68 -14.09
N ASP A 330 20.39 -35.67 -14.92
CA ASP A 330 20.48 -34.27 -14.51
C ASP A 330 19.15 -33.72 -13.97
N TRP A 331 18.06 -34.08 -14.65
CA TRP A 331 16.71 -33.70 -14.23
C TRP A 331 16.36 -34.31 -12.86
N LEU A 332 16.70 -35.58 -12.64
CA LEU A 332 16.38 -36.28 -11.39
C LEU A 332 17.30 -35.82 -10.23
N LEU A 333 18.55 -35.44 -10.53
CA LEU A 333 19.50 -34.88 -9.57
C LEU A 333 18.94 -33.61 -8.90
N LEU A 334 18.28 -32.73 -9.66
CA LEU A 334 17.60 -31.53 -9.14
C LEU A 334 16.62 -31.85 -7.99
N TYR A 335 15.86 -32.94 -8.13
CA TYR A 335 14.90 -33.36 -7.11
C TYR A 335 15.53 -34.19 -5.99
N LYS A 336 16.64 -34.88 -6.25
CA LYS A 336 17.42 -35.62 -5.25
C LYS A 336 18.11 -34.67 -4.27
N GLN A 337 18.51 -33.50 -4.74
CA GLN A 337 19.08 -32.40 -3.95
C GLN A 337 18.02 -31.48 -3.30
N ASP A 338 16.72 -31.76 -3.46
CA ASP A 338 15.66 -30.94 -2.85
C ASP A 338 15.71 -31.05 -1.30
N GLU A 339 15.69 -29.90 -0.62
CA GLU A 339 15.72 -29.85 0.85
C GLU A 339 14.57 -30.62 1.52
N ASP A 340 13.44 -30.78 0.83
CA ASP A 340 12.35 -31.57 1.35
C ASP A 340 12.65 -33.06 1.22
N LYS A 341 12.99 -33.68 2.36
CA LYS A 341 13.26 -35.13 2.49
C LYS A 341 12.19 -36.01 1.83
N SER A 342 10.95 -35.57 1.71
CA SER A 342 9.89 -36.36 1.06
C SER A 342 9.85 -36.22 -0.46
N ILE A 343 10.44 -35.16 -1.04
CA ILE A 343 10.70 -35.02 -2.47
C ILE A 343 11.95 -35.82 -2.84
N ALA A 344 13.05 -35.63 -2.12
CA ALA A 344 14.28 -36.38 -2.33
C ALA A 344 14.06 -37.90 -2.28
N LYS A 345 13.23 -38.39 -1.34
CA LYS A 345 12.83 -39.82 -1.28
C LYS A 345 12.06 -40.29 -2.51
N LEU A 346 11.21 -39.46 -3.11
CA LEU A 346 10.50 -39.81 -4.34
C LEU A 346 11.48 -39.86 -5.52
N ALA A 347 12.44 -38.93 -5.59
CA ALA A 347 13.50 -38.96 -6.60
C ALA A 347 14.36 -40.23 -6.50
N VAL A 348 14.79 -40.62 -5.29
CA VAL A 348 15.51 -41.88 -5.03
C VAL A 348 14.66 -43.11 -5.40
N SER A 349 13.34 -43.03 -5.23
CA SER A 349 12.45 -44.11 -5.65
C SER A 349 12.42 -44.25 -7.18
N ILE A 350 12.41 -43.14 -7.93
CA ILE A 350 12.50 -43.15 -9.39
C ILE A 350 13.86 -43.68 -9.83
N GLU A 351 14.96 -43.21 -9.24
CA GLU A 351 16.32 -43.68 -9.51
C GLU A 351 16.39 -45.21 -9.42
N LYS A 352 15.83 -45.78 -8.35
CA LYS A 352 15.77 -47.23 -8.15
C LYS A 352 14.88 -47.96 -9.18
N VAL A 353 13.71 -47.40 -9.51
CA VAL A 353 12.77 -48.03 -10.46
C VAL A 353 13.30 -47.96 -11.89
N TRP A 354 13.97 -46.87 -12.27
CA TRP A 354 14.54 -46.67 -13.60
C TRP A 354 15.96 -47.24 -13.75
N GLY A 355 16.57 -47.72 -12.67
CA GLY A 355 17.89 -48.35 -12.70
C GLY A 355 19.06 -47.35 -12.88
N LEU A 356 18.84 -46.09 -12.53
CA LEU A 356 19.85 -45.02 -12.61
C LEU A 356 20.84 -45.10 -11.44
N LYS A 357 22.07 -44.63 -11.66
CA LYS A 357 23.07 -44.43 -10.60
C LYS A 357 23.52 -42.97 -10.60
N ILE A 358 22.87 -42.15 -9.78
CA ILE A 358 23.17 -40.72 -9.72
C ILE A 358 24.05 -40.47 -8.49
N GLU A 359 25.34 -40.20 -8.71
CA GLU A 359 26.25 -39.77 -7.64
C GLU A 359 25.91 -38.33 -7.24
N GLN A 360 25.71 -38.08 -5.94
CA GLN A 360 25.61 -36.73 -5.41
C GLN A 360 27.01 -36.25 -5.09
N GLU A 361 27.54 -35.30 -5.87
CA GLU A 361 28.67 -34.50 -5.43
C GLU A 361 28.17 -33.54 -4.34
N ASP A 362 28.70 -33.68 -3.12
CA ASP A 362 28.62 -32.65 -2.08
C ASP A 362 29.49 -31.47 -2.56
N ILE A 363 28.91 -30.59 -3.38
CA ILE A 363 29.54 -29.31 -3.72
C ILE A 363 29.52 -28.49 -2.42
N LYS A 364 30.59 -28.60 -1.62
CA LYS A 364 30.90 -27.59 -0.61
C LYS A 364 31.31 -26.34 -1.36
N GLU A 365 30.47 -25.31 -1.32
CA GLU A 365 30.89 -23.98 -1.78
C GLU A 365 32.15 -23.61 -0.98
N GLU A 366 33.26 -23.39 -1.69
CA GLU A 366 34.47 -22.88 -1.08
C GLU A 366 34.18 -21.49 -0.49
N VAL A 367 34.81 -21.18 0.65
CA VAL A 367 34.68 -19.88 1.30
C VAL A 367 35.14 -18.78 0.34
N GLN A 368 34.25 -17.84 0.04
CA GLN A 368 34.43 -16.79 -0.97
C GLN A 368 35.01 -15.50 -0.39
N GLY A 369 35.07 -15.36 0.94
CA GLY A 369 35.56 -14.15 1.61
C GLY A 369 34.52 -13.02 1.59
N LEU A 370 33.27 -13.35 1.87
CA LEU A 370 32.13 -12.42 1.82
C LEU A 370 32.08 -11.44 3.00
N TRP A 371 32.88 -11.70 4.04
CA TRP A 371 33.09 -10.77 5.15
C TRP A 371 34.28 -9.85 4.85
N ARG A 372 34.00 -8.66 4.32
CA ARG A 372 35.04 -7.65 4.01
C ARG A 372 35.23 -6.65 5.15
N GLU A 373 36.44 -6.08 5.22
CA GLU A 373 36.71 -4.94 6.09
C GLU A 373 35.81 -3.75 5.73
N THR A 374 35.31 -3.04 6.74
CA THR A 374 34.49 -1.84 6.53
C THR A 374 35.34 -0.74 5.90
N PRO A 375 34.97 -0.22 4.72
CA PRO A 375 35.67 0.88 4.09
C PRO A 375 35.71 2.11 4.98
N LYS A 376 36.76 2.92 4.83
CA LYS A 376 36.86 4.20 5.54
C LYS A 376 35.83 5.18 4.98
N LEU A 377 35.31 6.03 5.85
CA LEU A 377 34.44 7.12 5.45
C LEU A 377 35.14 8.00 4.40
N TRP A 378 34.48 8.17 3.26
CA TRP A 378 35.02 8.93 2.14
C TRP A 378 35.18 10.42 2.45
N GLU A 379 36.01 11.08 1.64
CA GLU A 379 36.12 12.53 1.63
C GLU A 379 35.04 13.12 0.72
N LEU A 380 34.15 13.92 1.32
CA LEU A 380 33.07 14.57 0.61
C LEU A 380 33.59 15.54 -0.46
N GLN A 381 33.10 15.39 -1.68
CA GLN A 381 33.46 16.26 -2.79
C GLN A 381 32.67 17.58 -2.79
N LYS A 382 33.31 18.64 -3.33
CA LYS A 382 32.66 19.93 -3.57
C LYS A 382 31.64 19.80 -4.70
N PHE A 383 30.58 20.59 -4.63
CA PHE A 383 29.62 20.70 -5.71
C PHE A 383 30.22 21.54 -6.85
N GLU A 384 30.16 21.01 -8.06
CA GLU A 384 30.55 21.70 -9.29
C GLU A 384 29.39 21.73 -10.28
N ILE A 385 29.16 22.89 -10.89
CA ILE A 385 28.15 23.07 -11.94
C ILE A 385 28.59 22.37 -13.25
N GLY A 386 29.89 22.28 -13.48
CA GLY A 386 30.48 21.80 -14.73
C GLY A 386 30.77 22.93 -15.72
N GLU A 387 31.13 22.57 -16.95
CA GLU A 387 31.32 23.52 -18.05
C GLU A 387 29.96 24.14 -18.43
N ILE A 388 29.91 25.46 -18.47
CA ILE A 388 28.66 26.19 -18.72
C ILE A 388 28.48 26.36 -20.22
N SER A 389 27.56 25.59 -20.81
CA SER A 389 27.17 25.70 -22.22
C SER A 389 25.70 25.34 -22.45
N PRO A 390 25.08 25.85 -23.54
CA PRO A 390 23.72 25.45 -23.94
C PRO A 390 23.58 23.96 -24.23
N GLU A 391 24.65 23.33 -24.73
CA GLU A 391 24.71 21.89 -25.01
C GLU A 391 24.64 21.10 -23.70
N ASN A 392 25.49 21.44 -22.71
CA ASN A 392 25.49 20.77 -21.41
C ASN A 392 24.17 20.98 -20.65
N LEU A 393 23.54 22.14 -20.80
CA LEU A 393 22.19 22.38 -20.25
C LEU A 393 21.15 21.45 -20.89
N THR A 394 21.25 21.21 -22.20
CA THR A 394 20.37 20.30 -22.93
C THR A 394 20.60 18.84 -22.51
N ASP A 395 21.85 18.44 -22.31
CA ASP A 395 22.21 17.10 -21.84
C ASP A 395 21.70 16.84 -20.41
N LEU A 396 21.86 17.82 -19.51
CA LEU A 396 21.27 17.74 -18.17
C LEU A 396 19.74 17.64 -18.24
N LEU A 397 19.10 18.42 -19.11
CA LEU A 397 17.66 18.33 -19.31
C LEU A 397 17.24 16.94 -19.82
N ALA A 398 18.02 16.32 -20.71
CA ALA A 398 17.72 14.98 -21.21
C ALA A 398 17.75 13.94 -20.08
N VAL A 399 18.76 13.98 -19.21
CA VAL A 399 18.85 13.13 -18.01
C VAL A 399 17.65 13.34 -17.08
N ILE A 400 17.28 14.60 -16.85
CA ILE A 400 16.16 14.94 -15.97
C ILE A 400 14.80 14.55 -16.59
N SER A 401 14.66 14.60 -17.92
CA SER A 401 13.42 14.27 -18.63
C SER A 401 13.20 12.76 -18.83
N ASP A 402 14.26 11.96 -18.77
CA ASP A 402 14.17 10.49 -18.83
C ASP A 402 13.67 9.89 -17.50
N ARG A 403 13.72 10.67 -16.40
CA ARG A 403 13.23 10.26 -15.09
C ARG A 403 11.71 10.26 -15.06
N LYS A 404 11.12 9.27 -14.38
CA LYS A 404 9.68 9.24 -14.08
C LYS A 404 9.27 10.27 -13.03
N GLU A 405 10.17 10.60 -12.10
CA GLU A 405 9.95 11.57 -11.03
C GLU A 405 11.10 12.57 -10.94
N TYR A 406 10.75 13.82 -10.59
CA TYR A 406 11.72 14.91 -10.43
C TYR A 406 12.13 15.04 -8.97
N ILE A 407 13.38 14.66 -8.68
CA ILE A 407 13.97 14.61 -7.34
C ILE A 407 15.05 15.69 -7.23
N ASP A 408 15.12 16.44 -6.11
CA ASP A 408 16.17 17.43 -5.85
C ASP A 408 17.50 16.77 -5.44
N ASP A 409 18.05 15.96 -6.34
CA ASP A 409 19.39 15.39 -6.24
C ASP A 409 20.46 16.33 -6.80
N VAL A 410 21.73 15.93 -6.71
CA VAL A 410 22.86 16.71 -7.19
C VAL A 410 22.76 17.00 -8.69
N ALA A 411 22.19 16.09 -9.49
CA ALA A 411 22.01 16.30 -10.93
C ALA A 411 20.95 17.36 -11.21
N PHE A 412 19.83 17.35 -10.48
CA PHE A 412 18.79 18.36 -10.59
C PHE A 412 19.30 19.74 -10.12
N GLU A 413 20.05 19.80 -9.03
CA GLU A 413 20.67 21.07 -8.57
C GLU A 413 21.70 21.62 -9.57
N ARG A 414 22.49 20.76 -10.23
CA ARG A 414 23.36 21.17 -11.36
C ARG A 414 22.56 21.73 -12.51
N PHE A 415 21.49 21.05 -12.91
CA PHE A 415 20.58 21.49 -13.98
C PHE A 415 20.01 22.88 -13.69
N ILE A 416 19.42 23.09 -12.50
CA ILE A 416 18.83 24.37 -12.12
C ILE A 416 19.91 25.48 -12.06
N ALA A 417 21.07 25.21 -11.45
CA ALA A 417 22.13 26.19 -11.35
C ALA A 417 22.67 26.62 -12.73
N MET A 418 22.83 25.67 -13.66
CA MET A 418 23.25 25.96 -15.02
C MET A 418 22.18 26.72 -15.82
N ALA A 419 20.91 26.31 -15.69
CA ALA A 419 19.78 26.98 -16.29
C ALA A 419 19.71 28.44 -15.84
N ASN A 420 19.84 28.71 -14.54
CA ASN A 420 19.87 30.06 -14.00
C ASN A 420 21.07 30.87 -14.53
N TYR A 421 22.27 30.29 -14.54
CA TYR A 421 23.45 31.02 -15.01
C TYR A 421 23.33 31.44 -16.48
N ILE A 422 22.87 30.54 -17.36
CA ILE A 422 22.69 30.85 -18.79
C ILE A 422 21.53 31.82 -18.96
N ALA A 423 20.38 31.58 -18.32
CA ALA A 423 19.20 32.43 -18.45
C ALA A 423 19.46 33.86 -17.96
N HIS A 424 20.20 34.03 -16.87
CA HIS A 424 20.53 35.34 -16.33
C HIS A 424 21.45 36.16 -17.25
N LYS A 425 22.33 35.50 -18.02
CA LYS A 425 23.20 36.18 -19.00
C LYS A 425 22.54 36.36 -20.37
N ASN A 426 21.85 35.33 -20.84
CA ASN A 426 21.24 35.25 -22.16
C ASN A 426 19.94 34.41 -22.09
N PRO A 427 18.79 35.04 -21.79
CA PRO A 427 17.51 34.35 -21.65
C PRO A 427 17.11 33.57 -22.91
N ASP A 428 17.38 34.10 -24.11
CA ASP A 428 16.95 33.48 -25.37
C ASP A 428 17.69 32.18 -25.64
N GLU A 429 18.98 32.12 -25.32
CA GLU A 429 19.80 30.92 -25.43
C GLU A 429 19.34 29.82 -24.45
N ALA A 430 19.06 30.18 -23.20
CA ALA A 430 18.47 29.24 -22.24
C ALA A 430 17.08 28.74 -22.70
N LYS A 431 16.23 29.62 -23.25
CA LYS A 431 14.91 29.23 -23.77
C LYS A 431 15.01 28.21 -24.90
N ILE A 432 16.00 28.35 -25.79
CA ILE A 432 16.26 27.39 -26.87
C ILE A 432 16.64 26.02 -26.29
N SER A 433 17.59 25.95 -25.37
CA SER A 433 18.01 24.69 -24.72
C SER A 433 16.88 24.03 -23.92
N LEU A 434 15.96 24.83 -23.36
CA LEU A 434 14.89 24.34 -22.48
C LEU A 434 13.53 24.13 -23.20
N ALA A 435 13.49 24.31 -24.52
CA ALA A 435 12.24 24.24 -25.30
C ALA A 435 11.51 22.88 -25.20
N GLY A 436 12.25 21.81 -24.90
CA GLY A 436 11.74 20.44 -24.75
C GLY A 436 10.89 20.19 -23.50
N ILE A 437 10.92 21.08 -22.49
CA ILE A 437 10.20 20.89 -21.22
C ILE A 437 8.68 20.92 -21.44
N THR A 438 7.96 19.96 -20.85
CA THR A 438 6.50 19.89 -20.90
C THR A 438 5.84 20.94 -20.01
N ILE A 439 4.60 21.34 -20.32
CA ILE A 439 3.86 22.38 -19.56
C ILE A 439 2.65 21.83 -18.78
N ASN A 440 2.45 20.51 -18.79
CA ASN A 440 1.28 19.84 -18.23
C ASN A 440 1.63 18.85 -17.10
N ASP A 441 2.79 19.03 -16.46
CA ASP A 441 3.26 18.16 -15.38
C ASP A 441 2.92 18.74 -13.98
N SER A 442 2.99 17.91 -12.95
CA SER A 442 2.66 18.25 -11.56
C SER A 442 3.87 18.61 -10.66
N SER A 443 5.11 18.40 -11.11
CA SER A 443 6.33 18.49 -10.27
C SER A 443 6.90 19.91 -10.03
N GLY A 444 6.26 20.94 -10.59
CA GLY A 444 6.78 22.31 -10.62
C GLY A 444 7.65 22.63 -11.83
N ILE A 445 8.23 21.64 -12.54
CA ILE A 445 9.05 21.88 -13.75
C ILE A 445 8.26 22.51 -14.89
N TRP A 446 6.94 22.32 -14.89
CA TRP A 446 6.02 22.96 -15.84
C TRP A 446 6.15 24.50 -15.82
N ALA A 447 6.51 25.10 -14.69
CA ALA A 447 6.75 26.54 -14.57
C ALA A 447 7.95 26.97 -15.43
N LEU A 448 9.02 26.16 -15.44
CA LEU A 448 10.20 26.39 -16.28
C LEU A 448 9.86 26.22 -17.76
N GLY A 449 9.06 25.20 -18.10
CA GLY A 449 8.58 24.99 -19.47
C GLY A 449 7.72 26.15 -19.99
N ARG A 450 6.89 26.74 -19.13
CA ARG A 450 6.12 27.94 -19.46
C ARG A 450 7.01 29.16 -19.67
N TRP A 451 7.95 29.40 -18.77
CA TRP A 451 8.95 30.46 -18.92
C TRP A 451 9.73 30.29 -20.23
N ALA A 452 10.21 29.07 -20.53
CA ALA A 452 10.95 28.76 -21.74
C ALA A 452 10.15 29.08 -23.03
N LYS A 453 8.83 28.90 -22.98
CA LYS A 453 7.89 29.12 -24.09
C LYS A 453 7.25 30.50 -24.10
N ASN A 454 7.69 31.42 -23.23
CA ASN A 454 7.10 32.76 -23.05
C ASN A 454 5.58 32.71 -22.76
N ILE A 455 5.13 31.70 -22.00
CA ILE A 455 3.76 31.58 -21.54
C ILE A 455 3.69 32.17 -20.13
N GLU A 456 2.81 33.14 -19.93
CA GLU A 456 2.59 33.78 -18.62
C GLU A 456 2.21 32.74 -17.55
N ASN A 457 2.84 32.79 -16.38
CA ASN A 457 2.48 31.96 -15.23
C ASN A 457 1.56 32.76 -14.30
N ASN A 458 0.33 32.28 -14.08
CA ASN A 458 -0.64 32.91 -13.17
C ASN A 458 -0.91 32.04 -11.93
N ILE A 459 -0.08 31.01 -11.71
CA ILE A 459 -0.27 30.04 -10.62
C ILE A 459 0.67 30.44 -9.48
N CYS A 460 0.07 30.95 -8.41
CA CYS A 460 0.77 31.15 -7.14
C CYS A 460 0.71 29.84 -6.33
N PRO A 461 1.83 29.35 -5.77
CA PRO A 461 1.83 28.15 -4.95
C PRO A 461 1.10 28.36 -3.60
N ASP A 462 0.97 29.60 -3.13
CA ASP A 462 0.26 29.93 -1.90
C ASP A 462 -1.16 30.43 -2.21
N SER A 463 -2.12 30.15 -1.32
CA SER A 463 -3.52 30.57 -1.51
C SER A 463 -4.08 31.32 -0.31
N LYS A 464 -4.94 32.31 -0.59
CA LYS A 464 -5.69 33.08 0.40
C LYS A 464 -7.14 32.61 0.38
N THR A 465 -7.63 32.09 1.50
CA THR A 465 -9.01 31.59 1.65
C THR A 465 -9.68 32.23 2.86
N ASN A 466 -10.89 32.75 2.71
CA ASN A 466 -11.68 33.16 3.88
C ASN A 466 -12.24 31.90 4.56
N GLU A 467 -11.89 31.69 5.83
CA GLU A 467 -12.42 30.60 6.65
C GLU A 467 -13.26 31.19 7.81
N TRP A 468 -14.37 30.54 8.14
CA TRP A 468 -15.19 30.92 9.28
C TRP A 468 -14.63 30.27 10.55
N ASN A 469 -14.19 31.07 11.53
CA ASN A 469 -13.60 30.53 12.76
C ASN A 469 -14.62 30.26 13.90
N GLY A 470 -15.91 30.31 13.59
CA GLY A 470 -17.00 30.21 14.57
C GLY A 470 -17.66 31.55 14.91
N GLU A 471 -16.98 32.67 14.68
CA GLU A 471 -17.50 34.02 15.00
C GLU A 471 -17.46 35.01 13.82
N LYS A 472 -16.46 34.92 12.95
CA LYS A 472 -16.30 35.78 11.77
C LYS A 472 -15.55 35.07 10.65
N GLU A 473 -15.70 35.58 9.43
CA GLU A 473 -14.78 35.22 8.34
C GLU A 473 -13.41 35.82 8.64
N VAL A 474 -12.40 34.96 8.65
CA VAL A 474 -10.99 35.32 8.78
C VAL A 474 -10.24 34.84 7.55
N LEU A 475 -9.42 35.72 6.99
CA LEU A 475 -8.52 35.36 5.91
C LEU A 475 -7.45 34.40 6.45
N LYS A 476 -7.42 33.17 5.93
CA LYS A 476 -6.38 32.19 6.20
C LYS A 476 -5.51 32.02 4.96
N ILE A 477 -4.20 32.00 5.18
CA ILE A 477 -3.23 31.73 4.13
C ILE A 477 -2.85 30.26 4.25
N ARG A 478 -2.93 29.54 3.13
CA ARG A 478 -2.44 28.16 3.01
C ARG A 478 -1.15 28.18 2.23
N TYR A 479 -0.09 27.67 2.85
CA TYR A 479 1.25 27.60 2.28
C TYR A 479 1.51 26.23 1.67
N SER A 480 2.10 26.22 0.48
CA SER A 480 2.57 24.98 -0.17
C SER A 480 3.92 24.51 0.39
N GLY A 481 4.24 23.24 0.16
CA GLY A 481 5.49 22.62 0.58
C GLY A 481 6.73 23.33 0.02
N LEU A 482 7.83 23.31 0.78
CA LEU A 482 9.04 24.10 0.51
C LEU A 482 9.64 23.82 -0.87
N VAL A 483 9.87 22.55 -1.20
CA VAL A 483 10.48 22.10 -2.46
C VAL A 483 9.67 22.54 -3.67
N TYR A 484 8.37 22.25 -3.67
CA TYR A 484 7.46 22.64 -4.75
C TYR A 484 7.42 24.17 -4.93
N THR A 485 7.28 24.91 -3.82
CA THR A 485 7.20 26.38 -3.83
C THR A 485 8.50 26.99 -4.38
N ARG A 486 9.66 26.48 -3.96
CA ARG A 486 10.96 26.90 -4.49
C ARG A 486 11.02 26.72 -6.01
N ARG A 487 10.67 25.54 -6.52
CA ARG A 487 10.69 25.24 -7.96
C ARG A 487 9.82 26.24 -8.73
N VAL A 488 8.55 26.39 -8.35
CA VAL A 488 7.62 27.28 -9.07
C VAL A 488 8.10 28.73 -9.07
N VAL A 489 8.50 29.26 -7.91
CA VAL A 489 8.93 30.67 -7.77
C VAL A 489 10.23 30.95 -8.53
N LEU A 490 11.23 30.07 -8.42
CA LEU A 490 12.50 30.25 -9.13
C LEU A 490 12.31 30.12 -10.64
N PHE A 491 11.53 29.14 -11.09
CA PHE A 491 11.36 28.85 -12.51
C PHE A 491 10.53 29.89 -13.27
N GLU A 492 9.57 30.54 -12.62
CA GLU A 492 8.80 31.63 -13.23
C GLU A 492 9.67 32.82 -13.64
N SER A 493 10.80 33.00 -12.97
CA SER A 493 11.66 34.18 -13.12
C SER A 493 13.14 33.83 -13.12
N ILE A 494 13.50 32.67 -13.70
CA ILE A 494 14.83 32.07 -13.58
C ILE A 494 15.96 32.95 -14.14
N ASP A 495 15.64 33.84 -15.09
CA ASP A 495 16.54 34.84 -15.66
C ASP A 495 16.78 36.06 -14.76
N LYS A 496 15.87 36.34 -13.83
CA LYS A 496 15.99 37.51 -12.95
C LYS A 496 17.01 37.29 -11.85
N TRP A 497 17.19 36.08 -11.37
CA TRP A 497 18.04 35.82 -10.19
C TRP A 497 19.53 35.80 -10.56
N PRO A 498 20.40 36.56 -9.88
CA PRO A 498 21.83 36.58 -10.20
C PRO A 498 22.51 35.24 -9.86
N CYS A 499 22.00 34.56 -8.84
CA CYS A 499 22.31 33.17 -8.51
C CYS A 499 21.21 32.60 -7.61
N ILE A 500 21.18 31.28 -7.47
CA ILE A 500 20.28 30.57 -6.57
C ILE A 500 20.96 30.42 -5.19
N LEU A 501 20.30 30.91 -4.14
CA LEU A 501 20.83 30.90 -2.77
C LEU A 501 20.91 29.49 -2.18
N SER A 502 20.09 28.56 -2.66
CA SER A 502 20.09 27.18 -2.18
C SER A 502 20.96 26.22 -3.00
N THR A 503 21.71 26.69 -4.02
CA THR A 503 22.70 25.87 -4.73
C THR A 503 23.66 25.20 -3.74
N PRO A 504 23.91 23.88 -3.82
CA PRO A 504 24.79 23.20 -2.88
C PRO A 504 26.24 23.69 -2.91
N SER A 505 26.91 23.57 -1.77
CA SER A 505 28.37 23.69 -1.67
C SER A 505 29.08 22.35 -1.87
N TYR A 506 28.39 21.24 -1.57
CA TYR A 506 28.93 19.89 -1.57
C TYR A 506 27.96 18.90 -2.23
N GLU A 507 28.47 17.74 -2.64
CA GLU A 507 27.67 16.70 -3.31
C GLU A 507 26.55 16.09 -2.45
N ASP A 508 26.62 16.23 -1.12
CA ASP A 508 25.57 15.81 -0.18
C ASP A 508 24.41 16.81 -0.10
N LEU A 509 24.41 17.87 -0.91
CA LEU A 509 23.46 18.99 -0.93
C LEU A 509 23.66 20.03 0.18
N SER A 510 24.60 19.82 1.11
CA SER A 510 24.87 20.80 2.17
C SER A 510 25.50 22.09 1.63
N ILE A 511 25.26 23.18 2.35
CA ILE A 511 25.75 24.52 2.03
C ILE A 511 26.71 24.98 3.13
N SER A 512 27.84 25.55 2.73
CA SER A 512 28.75 26.24 3.62
C SER A 512 28.31 27.70 3.82
N LEU A 513 28.48 28.22 5.03
CA LEU A 513 28.20 29.63 5.33
C LEU A 513 29.00 30.59 4.40
N PRO A 514 30.29 30.35 4.11
CA PRO A 514 31.04 31.15 3.14
C PRO A 514 30.41 31.23 1.75
N ASP A 515 29.95 30.10 1.19
CA ASP A 515 29.38 30.07 -0.16
C ASP A 515 27.98 30.74 -0.20
N LEU A 516 27.19 30.63 0.88
CA LEU A 516 25.95 31.41 1.02
C LEU A 516 26.25 32.92 1.11
N THR A 517 27.28 33.29 1.89
CA THR A 517 27.73 34.69 2.03
C THR A 517 28.12 35.28 0.68
N ASP A 518 28.92 34.57 -0.11
CA ASP A 518 29.39 35.06 -1.40
C ASP A 518 28.24 35.21 -2.42
N ARG A 519 27.20 34.37 -2.33
CA ARG A 519 25.98 34.53 -3.14
C ARG A 519 25.16 35.75 -2.74
N LEU A 520 24.97 36.00 -1.44
CA LEU A 520 24.29 37.21 -0.97
C LEU A 520 25.02 38.50 -1.40
N ILE A 521 26.35 38.48 -1.42
CA ILE A 521 27.15 39.60 -1.93
C ILE A 521 26.91 39.80 -3.43
N LYS A 522 26.69 38.73 -4.20
CA LYS A 522 26.37 38.86 -5.63
C LYS A 522 25.06 39.64 -5.84
N TYR A 523 24.03 39.35 -5.05
CA TYR A 523 22.79 40.13 -5.04
C TYR A 523 23.05 41.61 -4.74
N LYS A 524 23.91 41.93 -3.75
CA LYS A 524 24.32 43.30 -3.43
C LYS A 524 25.01 43.99 -4.61
N ASN A 525 26.00 43.31 -5.20
CA ASN A 525 26.82 43.86 -6.29
C ASN A 525 25.98 44.16 -7.54
N GLU A 526 24.89 43.42 -7.74
CA GLU A 526 23.94 43.62 -8.83
C GLU A 526 22.73 44.49 -8.42
N ASN A 527 22.80 45.15 -7.25
CA ASN A 527 21.79 46.09 -6.72
C ASN A 527 20.38 45.50 -6.54
N PHE A 528 20.28 44.20 -6.21
CA PHE A 528 19.00 43.60 -5.83
C PHE A 528 18.50 44.20 -4.51
N LEU A 529 17.18 44.30 -4.39
CA LEU A 529 16.51 44.80 -3.18
C LEU A 529 15.93 43.67 -2.32
N TYR A 530 15.83 42.46 -2.87
CA TYR A 530 15.20 41.33 -2.20
C TYR A 530 15.68 39.98 -2.73
N VAL A 531 15.38 38.93 -1.97
CA VAL A 531 15.55 37.52 -2.32
C VAL A 531 14.20 36.79 -2.28
N ALA A 532 14.08 35.66 -2.95
CA ALA A 532 12.90 34.81 -2.86
C ALA A 532 12.87 34.05 -1.52
N GLU A 533 11.77 34.14 -0.78
CA GLU A 533 11.58 33.44 0.50
C GLU A 533 11.83 31.93 0.43
N PRO A 534 11.23 31.15 -0.49
CA PRO A 534 11.40 29.70 -0.47
C PRO A 534 12.83 29.26 -0.82
N ASP A 535 13.56 30.03 -1.63
CA ASP A 535 14.97 29.74 -1.93
C ASP A 535 15.88 30.04 -0.72
N LEU A 536 15.62 31.15 -0.01
CA LEU A 536 16.31 31.47 1.24
C LEU A 536 16.04 30.42 2.31
N GLN A 537 14.77 30.03 2.52
CA GLN A 537 14.41 29.05 3.54
C GLN A 537 15.09 27.70 3.26
N PHE A 538 15.11 27.26 2.00
CA PHE A 538 15.80 26.03 1.58
C PHE A 538 17.33 26.12 1.70
N ALA A 539 17.92 27.30 1.46
CA ALA A 539 19.35 27.53 1.71
C ALA A 539 19.70 27.43 3.20
N ILE A 540 18.85 27.97 4.07
CA ILE A 540 19.01 27.93 5.54
C ILE A 540 18.94 26.50 6.08
N THR A 541 17.98 25.68 5.62
CA THR A 541 17.85 24.29 6.06
C THR A 541 19.02 23.41 5.58
N ARG A 542 19.69 23.79 4.48
CA ARG A 542 20.88 23.12 3.96
C ARG A 542 22.19 23.58 4.60
N LEU A 543 22.19 24.59 5.48
CA LEU A 543 23.42 25.04 6.13
C LEU A 543 24.02 23.95 7.01
N ASP A 544 25.32 23.71 6.81
CA ASP A 544 26.10 22.76 7.59
C ASP A 544 26.54 23.35 8.94
N ILE A 545 25.59 23.49 9.86
CA ILE A 545 25.76 24.16 11.16
C ILE A 545 26.96 23.60 11.94
N GLU A 546 27.18 22.29 11.92
CA GLU A 546 28.23 21.62 12.69
C GLU A 546 29.66 22.02 12.28
N ARG A 547 29.89 22.44 11.03
CA ARG A 547 31.24 22.81 10.53
C ARG A 547 31.46 24.31 10.46
N ILE A 548 30.48 25.14 10.81
CA ILE A 548 30.65 26.59 10.81
C ILE A 548 31.67 26.99 11.87
N THR A 549 32.77 27.60 11.43
CA THR A 549 33.82 28.08 12.32
C THR A 549 33.53 29.49 12.85
N LYS A 550 34.28 29.92 13.87
CA LYS A 550 34.20 31.31 14.37
C LYS A 550 34.61 32.30 13.28
N GLU A 551 35.60 31.92 12.48
CA GLU A 551 36.11 32.66 11.33
C GLU A 551 35.03 32.82 10.25
N ASP A 552 34.24 31.77 9.99
CA ASP A 552 33.11 31.85 9.04
C ASP A 552 32.03 32.81 9.53
N LYS A 553 31.63 32.72 10.80
CA LYS A 553 30.67 33.66 11.40
C LYS A 553 31.17 35.11 11.32
N LYS A 554 32.45 35.34 11.64
CA LYS A 554 33.09 36.66 11.54
C LYS A 554 33.06 37.19 10.10
N ARG A 555 33.45 36.35 9.13
CA ARG A 555 33.43 36.69 7.70
C ARG A 555 32.01 37.04 7.24
N PHE A 556 31.00 36.29 7.65
CA PHE A 556 29.62 36.57 7.33
C PHE A 556 29.25 37.99 7.79
N LEU A 557 29.43 38.29 9.08
CA LEU A 557 29.10 39.61 9.66
C LEU A 557 29.85 40.77 8.98
N GLU A 558 31.13 40.60 8.68
CA GLU A 558 31.94 41.65 8.03
C GLU A 558 31.50 41.91 6.59
N LYS A 559 31.14 40.86 5.83
CA LYS A 559 30.80 41.01 4.41
C LYS A 559 29.34 41.35 4.14
N THR A 560 28.42 40.98 5.03
CA THR A 560 26.97 41.28 4.90
C THR A 560 26.56 42.57 5.60
N ASP A 561 27.50 43.33 6.15
CA ASP A 561 27.21 44.63 6.76
C ASP A 561 26.52 45.58 5.76
N GLY A 562 25.39 46.13 6.19
CA GLY A 562 24.52 47.01 5.39
C GLY A 562 23.91 46.39 4.13
N LEU A 563 23.78 45.06 4.04
CA LEU A 563 23.21 44.36 2.87
C LEU A 563 21.73 44.69 2.61
N LYS A 564 20.91 44.84 3.66
CA LYS A 564 19.50 45.28 3.64
C LYS A 564 18.64 44.64 2.54
N LEU A 565 18.84 43.35 2.26
CA LEU A 565 18.00 42.61 1.32
C LEU A 565 16.69 42.21 1.99
N LYS A 566 15.55 42.57 1.39
CA LYS A 566 14.22 42.15 1.86
C LYS A 566 13.92 40.71 1.45
N ILE A 567 12.90 40.11 2.05
CA ILE A 567 12.46 38.74 1.75
C ILE A 567 11.09 38.80 1.06
N LEU A 568 11.03 38.39 -0.21
CA LEU A 568 9.80 38.43 -1.02
C LEU A 568 9.02 37.12 -0.89
N LEU A 569 7.76 37.20 -0.46
CA LEU A 569 6.83 36.08 -0.39
C LEU A 569 6.20 35.78 -1.77
N PRO A 570 5.77 34.53 -2.03
CA PRO A 570 5.12 34.17 -3.31
C PRO A 570 3.86 34.98 -3.65
N LEU A 571 3.19 35.54 -2.63
CA LEU A 571 2.01 36.39 -2.77
C LEU A 571 2.34 37.86 -3.14
N GLY A 572 3.61 38.22 -3.26
CA GLY A 572 4.09 39.55 -3.63
C GLY A 572 4.37 40.51 -2.47
N ASP A 573 4.01 40.13 -1.25
CA ASP A 573 4.28 40.90 -0.02
C ASP A 573 5.73 40.65 0.48
N PHE A 574 6.31 41.60 1.22
CA PHE A 574 7.57 41.39 1.92
C PHE A 574 7.35 40.79 3.31
N LEU A 575 8.28 39.94 3.75
CA LEU A 575 8.29 39.38 5.10
C LEU A 575 8.46 40.51 6.12
N LYS A 576 7.62 40.47 7.16
CA LYS A 576 7.57 41.49 8.21
C LYS A 576 7.55 40.88 9.58
N ASP A 577 8.04 41.62 10.56
CA ASP A 577 7.98 41.24 11.97
C ASP A 577 6.58 41.44 12.57
N VAL A 578 6.44 41.11 13.86
CA VAL A 578 5.17 41.27 14.60
C VAL A 578 4.71 42.73 14.73
N LYS A 579 5.60 43.71 14.47
CA LYS A 579 5.30 45.15 14.48
C LYS A 579 5.00 45.70 13.08
N GLY A 580 5.18 44.89 12.03
CA GLY A 580 4.95 45.27 10.64
C GLY A 580 6.16 45.89 9.93
N GLU A 581 7.34 45.85 10.54
CA GLU A 581 8.61 46.31 9.99
C GLU A 581 9.23 45.25 9.08
N ASP A 582 9.94 45.68 8.03
CA ASP A 582 10.59 44.77 7.09
C ASP A 582 11.72 44.00 7.78
N ILE A 583 11.78 42.69 7.53
CA ILE A 583 12.86 41.81 8.00
C ILE A 583 13.92 41.66 6.90
N PHE A 584 15.19 41.76 7.28
CA PHE A 584 16.31 41.62 6.34
C PHE A 584 16.99 40.25 6.43
N VAL A 585 17.50 39.78 5.28
CA VAL A 585 18.13 38.45 5.14
C VAL A 585 19.29 38.24 6.09
N GLU A 586 20.17 39.24 6.23
CA GLU A 586 21.36 39.14 7.07
C GLU A 586 21.03 39.04 8.57
N GLU A 587 19.92 39.64 9.00
CA GLU A 587 19.46 39.61 10.39
C GLU A 587 18.95 38.21 10.73
N ILE A 588 18.11 37.65 9.86
CA ILE A 588 17.58 36.29 10.01
C ILE A 588 18.69 35.25 10.05
N ILE A 589 19.63 35.27 9.10
CA ILE A 589 20.71 34.28 9.07
C ILE A 589 21.58 34.43 10.31
N LYS A 590 21.89 35.66 10.75
CA LYS A 590 22.67 35.90 11.96
C LYS A 590 22.00 35.29 13.19
N GLU A 591 20.70 35.50 13.38
CA GLU A 591 19.95 34.94 14.51
C GLU A 591 19.84 33.41 14.41
N TYR A 592 19.59 32.87 13.21
CA TYR A 592 19.53 31.43 12.97
C TYR A 592 20.85 30.71 13.26
N LEU A 593 22.01 31.35 13.06
CA LEU A 593 23.31 30.77 13.39
C LEU A 593 23.51 30.54 14.89
N ASP A 594 22.69 31.16 15.75
CA ASP A 594 22.69 30.97 17.20
C ASP A 594 21.45 30.19 17.70
N ASP A 595 20.42 30.05 16.85
CA ASP A 595 19.20 29.27 17.08
C ASP A 595 18.83 28.46 15.80
N PRO A 596 19.59 27.40 15.47
CA PRO A 596 19.37 26.61 14.26
C PRO A 596 18.26 25.56 14.48
N TYR A 597 17.72 25.02 13.39
CA TYR A 597 16.87 23.82 13.49
C TYR A 597 17.64 22.66 14.13
N VAL A 598 16.96 21.96 15.03
CA VAL A 598 17.45 20.74 15.69
C VAL A 598 16.67 19.54 15.16
N GLU A 599 17.37 18.47 14.79
CA GLU A 599 16.72 17.23 14.37
C GLU A 599 15.85 16.68 15.51
N PRO A 600 14.53 16.46 15.29
CA PRO A 600 13.68 15.88 16.31
C PRO A 600 14.00 14.40 16.57
N GLU A 601 13.67 13.92 17.75
CA GLU A 601 13.70 12.49 18.03
C GLU A 601 12.70 11.74 17.13
N PHE A 602 13.13 10.60 16.57
CA PHE A 602 12.26 9.78 15.74
C PHE A 602 11.28 8.96 16.61
N LEU A 603 9.99 9.34 16.60
CA LEU A 603 8.94 8.69 17.39
C LEU A 603 7.87 8.08 16.48
N PHE A 604 7.73 6.76 16.50
CA PHE A 604 6.80 6.02 15.62
C PHE A 604 5.33 6.46 15.72
N GLU A 605 4.87 6.90 16.90
CA GLU A 605 3.47 7.30 17.13
C GLU A 605 3.14 8.71 16.60
N LYS A 606 4.16 9.56 16.44
CA LYS A 606 4.02 10.96 16.01
C LYS A 606 4.43 11.15 14.55
N ASN A 607 5.41 10.39 14.10
CA ASN A 607 5.92 10.42 12.74
C ASN A 607 5.11 9.48 11.84
N THR A 608 3.83 9.81 11.63
CA THR A 608 3.07 9.21 10.53
C THR A 608 3.68 9.67 9.21
N TYR A 609 3.75 8.79 8.21
CA TYR A 609 4.47 9.05 6.97
C TYR A 609 3.99 10.28 6.18
N TRP A 610 2.92 10.97 6.56
CA TRP A 610 2.40 12.15 5.86
C TRP A 610 2.55 13.47 6.65
N ARG A 611 3.06 13.48 7.89
CA ARG A 611 3.13 14.71 8.72
C ARG A 611 4.50 14.88 9.38
N VAL A 612 5.13 16.02 9.11
CA VAL A 612 6.39 16.46 9.75
C VAL A 612 6.04 17.34 10.95
N ASP A 613 6.59 17.00 12.11
CA ASP A 613 6.44 17.74 13.37
C ASP A 613 7.83 18.22 13.81
N VAL A 614 8.21 19.40 13.34
CA VAL A 614 9.53 20.03 13.58
C VAL A 614 9.29 21.38 14.25
N ASP A 615 9.95 21.61 15.38
CA ASP A 615 9.92 22.89 16.07
C ASP A 615 10.62 23.96 15.23
N VAL A 616 9.93 25.10 15.02
CA VAL A 616 10.46 26.23 14.26
C VAL A 616 11.29 27.12 15.20
N PRO A 617 12.58 27.38 14.90
CA PRO A 617 13.41 28.31 15.65
C PRO A 617 12.78 29.70 15.78
N GLU A 618 13.07 30.41 16.87
CA GLU A 618 12.57 31.77 17.11
C GLU A 618 12.96 32.70 15.97
N SER A 619 14.20 32.55 15.48
CA SER A 619 14.75 33.30 14.34
C SER A 619 13.94 33.14 13.06
N LEU A 620 13.18 32.05 12.91
CA LEU A 620 12.41 31.73 11.70
C LEU A 620 10.90 31.80 11.90
N LYS A 621 10.39 32.17 13.09
CA LYS A 621 8.95 32.21 13.38
C LYS A 621 8.15 33.14 12.47
N ALA A 622 8.78 34.16 11.89
CA ALA A 622 8.13 35.05 10.94
C ALA A 622 7.84 34.36 9.59
N PHE A 623 8.60 33.32 9.23
CA PHE A 623 8.43 32.64 7.95
C PHE A 623 7.14 31.81 7.87
N PRO A 624 6.58 31.63 6.66
CA PRO A 624 5.65 30.56 6.38
C PRO A 624 6.19 29.19 6.80
N PHE A 625 5.38 28.40 7.50
CA PHE A 625 5.72 27.00 7.81
C PHE A 625 5.48 26.11 6.60
N ARG A 626 6.55 25.74 5.88
CA ARG A 626 6.49 24.99 4.61
C ARG A 626 6.91 23.52 4.71
N LEU A 627 7.13 23.02 5.92
CA LEU A 627 7.63 21.65 6.16
C LEU A 627 6.51 20.61 6.35
N SER A 628 5.24 21.01 6.40
CA SER A 628 4.13 20.14 6.84
C SER A 628 3.85 18.89 5.97
N TRP A 629 4.41 18.82 4.75
CA TRP A 629 4.17 17.75 3.76
C TRP A 629 5.41 17.36 2.93
N CYS A 630 6.61 17.34 3.53
CA CYS A 630 7.87 17.13 2.80
C CYS A 630 8.67 15.89 3.23
N TYR A 631 8.00 14.86 3.78
CA TYR A 631 8.67 13.69 4.38
C TYR A 631 9.56 12.89 3.42
N GLU A 632 9.26 12.88 2.12
CA GLU A 632 10.07 12.20 1.09
C GLU A 632 11.30 13.02 0.69
N ASP A 633 11.22 14.34 0.84
CA ASP A 633 12.27 15.28 0.46
C ASP A 633 13.17 15.69 1.63
N MET A 634 12.93 15.19 2.85
CA MET A 634 13.62 15.66 4.05
C MET A 634 15.14 15.52 3.96
N TYR A 635 15.66 14.47 3.32
CA TYR A 635 17.10 14.30 3.10
C TYR A 635 17.69 15.38 2.17
N SER A 636 16.87 16.01 1.33
CA SER A 636 17.27 17.12 0.45
C SER A 636 17.13 18.49 1.12
N ILE A 637 16.17 18.63 2.05
CA ILE A 637 15.93 19.84 2.85
C ILE A 637 16.98 19.94 3.98
N PHE A 638 17.22 18.84 4.69
CA PHE A 638 18.14 18.71 5.82
C PHE A 638 19.18 17.60 5.57
N PRO A 639 20.17 17.84 4.69
CA PRO A 639 21.13 16.82 4.24
C PRO A 639 22.06 16.27 5.33
N THR A 640 22.14 16.92 6.49
CA THR A 640 23.05 16.55 7.59
C THR A 640 22.38 15.80 8.74
N TRP A 641 21.04 15.68 8.72
CA TRP A 641 20.24 14.97 9.72
C TRP A 641 20.27 13.45 9.53
N GLY A 642 19.98 12.69 10.57
CA GLY A 642 19.90 11.24 10.61
C GLY A 642 18.52 10.68 10.24
N ASP A 643 18.05 9.72 11.03
CA ASP A 643 16.86 8.90 10.76
C ASP A 643 15.61 9.73 10.45
N TYR A 644 15.46 10.92 11.05
CA TYR A 644 14.30 11.78 10.81
C TYR A 644 14.24 12.31 9.37
N SER A 645 15.41 12.54 8.74
CA SER A 645 15.49 12.98 7.34
C SER A 645 15.54 11.83 6.33
N LEU A 646 15.84 10.61 6.79
CA LEU A 646 16.15 9.45 5.95
C LEU A 646 14.97 8.50 5.77
N THR A 647 13.75 8.94 6.10
CA THR A 647 12.50 8.17 5.95
C THR A 647 12.18 7.78 4.50
N ALA A 648 12.79 8.45 3.52
CA ALA A 648 12.72 8.07 2.11
C ALA A 648 13.32 6.68 1.81
N ILE A 649 14.18 6.14 2.70
CA ILE A 649 14.70 4.78 2.60
C ILE A 649 13.63 3.82 3.12
N ARG A 650 12.81 3.21 2.25
CA ARG A 650 11.73 2.29 2.68
C ARG A 650 11.44 1.21 1.63
N ARG A 651 10.71 0.15 1.99
CA ARG A 651 10.45 -1.02 1.12
C ARG A 651 9.08 -1.01 0.41
N ASP A 652 8.14 -0.15 0.81
CA ASP A 652 6.74 -0.21 0.35
C ASP A 652 6.50 0.32 -1.07
N SER A 653 5.28 0.03 -1.57
CA SER A 653 4.86 0.23 -2.97
C SER A 653 4.68 1.68 -3.39
N GLU A 654 4.54 2.61 -2.46
CA GLU A 654 4.39 4.04 -2.77
C GLU A 654 5.75 4.65 -3.19
N ALA A 655 6.87 4.10 -2.71
CA ALA A 655 8.23 4.56 -3.03
C ALA A 655 8.79 4.03 -4.38
N TYR A 656 8.01 3.26 -5.14
CA TYR A 656 8.49 2.43 -6.25
C TYR A 656 9.06 3.21 -7.45
N HIS A 657 8.89 4.53 -7.58
CA HIS A 657 9.36 5.27 -8.76
C HIS A 657 10.58 6.18 -8.53
N SER A 658 10.82 6.65 -7.29
CA SER A 658 11.97 7.52 -6.96
C SER A 658 13.04 6.87 -6.09
N GLN A 659 12.78 5.69 -5.52
CA GLN A 659 13.66 5.07 -4.54
C GLN A 659 15.12 4.93 -5.00
N GLY A 660 15.36 4.43 -6.22
CA GLY A 660 16.72 4.24 -6.73
C GLY A 660 17.54 5.54 -6.68
N ILE A 661 16.98 6.63 -7.22
CA ILE A 661 17.63 7.94 -7.29
C ILE A 661 17.78 8.56 -5.89
N ASN A 662 16.78 8.41 -5.01
CA ASN A 662 16.89 8.85 -3.61
C ASN A 662 18.08 8.18 -2.93
N LEU A 663 18.24 6.86 -3.09
CA LEU A 663 19.39 6.14 -2.54
C LEU A 663 20.72 6.58 -3.17
N ARG A 664 20.77 6.87 -4.49
CA ARG A 664 21.97 7.43 -5.14
C ARG A 664 22.39 8.75 -4.51
N GLN A 665 21.44 9.63 -4.19
CA GLN A 665 21.73 10.89 -3.51
C GLN A 665 22.14 10.68 -2.05
N ILE A 666 21.46 9.80 -1.32
CA ILE A 666 21.81 9.48 0.07
C ILE A 666 23.19 8.82 0.16
N ALA A 667 23.62 8.06 -0.85
CA ALA A 667 24.96 7.51 -0.95
C ALA A 667 26.06 8.58 -1.12
N LYS A 668 25.71 9.85 -1.38
CA LYS A 668 26.64 10.99 -1.43
C LYS A 668 26.71 11.75 -0.12
N ARG A 669 26.17 11.23 0.97
CA ARG A 669 26.23 11.88 2.28
C ARG A 669 27.62 11.81 2.87
N ARG A 670 27.93 12.78 3.72
CA ARG A 670 29.19 12.82 4.49
C ARG A 670 29.17 11.99 5.77
N LYS A 671 27.97 11.73 6.32
CA LYS A 671 27.78 11.01 7.57
C LYS A 671 27.30 9.60 7.25
N PRO A 672 27.83 8.56 7.94
CA PRO A 672 27.27 7.22 7.87
C PRO A 672 25.76 7.20 8.17
N LEU A 673 25.08 6.16 7.68
CA LEU A 673 23.67 5.97 7.98
C LEU A 673 23.45 5.75 9.48
N THR A 674 22.31 6.20 9.96
CA THR A 674 21.82 5.95 11.32
C THR A 674 21.09 4.60 11.41
N LYS A 675 20.77 4.17 12.62
CA LYS A 675 20.30 2.81 12.91
C LYS A 675 19.02 2.41 12.14
N GLY A 676 18.05 3.33 12.02
CA GLY A 676 16.81 3.07 11.29
C GLY A 676 17.01 3.07 9.78
N ALA A 677 17.76 4.06 9.28
CA ALA A 677 18.14 4.18 7.88
C ALA A 677 18.91 2.94 7.41
N MET A 678 19.84 2.43 8.21
CA MET A 678 20.61 1.22 7.89
C MET A 678 19.70 -0.02 7.82
N MET A 679 18.77 -0.19 8.76
CA MET A 679 17.83 -1.31 8.72
C MET A 679 16.93 -1.27 7.48
N ASN A 680 16.44 -0.08 7.12
CA ASN A 680 15.59 0.08 5.95
C ASN A 680 16.37 0.05 4.62
N TRP A 681 17.66 0.37 4.62
CA TRP A 681 18.54 0.17 3.46
C TRP A 681 18.66 -1.31 3.11
N ILE A 682 18.82 -2.17 4.12
CA ILE A 682 18.80 -3.63 3.93
C ILE A 682 17.42 -4.07 3.41
N ALA A 683 16.34 -3.51 3.96
CA ALA A 683 14.99 -3.85 3.54
C ALA A 683 14.66 -3.43 2.10
N ALA A 684 15.25 -2.35 1.58
CA ALA A 684 15.03 -1.86 0.21
C ALA A 684 15.31 -2.92 -0.88
N TRP A 685 16.22 -3.87 -0.62
CA TRP A 685 16.57 -4.94 -1.55
C TRP A 685 15.51 -6.06 -1.68
N SER A 686 14.44 -5.99 -0.89
CA SER A 686 13.43 -7.04 -0.75
C SER A 686 12.45 -7.16 -1.94
N ASN A 687 12.29 -6.10 -2.74
CA ASN A 687 11.31 -5.98 -3.84
C ASN A 687 11.81 -5.04 -4.95
N LEU A 688 13.02 -5.27 -5.45
CA LEU A 688 13.54 -4.47 -6.56
C LEU A 688 12.79 -4.83 -7.85
N ASN A 689 12.28 -3.81 -8.54
CA ASN A 689 11.84 -3.90 -9.92
C ASN A 689 13.02 -3.79 -10.89
N ASP A 690 12.81 -4.25 -12.12
CA ASP A 690 13.82 -4.08 -13.17
C ASP A 690 14.20 -2.61 -13.39
N GLU A 691 13.25 -1.67 -13.14
CA GLU A 691 13.47 -0.23 -13.35
C GLU A 691 14.44 0.41 -12.33
N ASN A 692 14.37 0.06 -11.04
CA ASN A 692 15.23 0.66 -10.00
C ASN A 692 16.34 -0.26 -9.51
N ALA A 693 16.30 -1.55 -9.83
CA ALA A 693 17.30 -2.51 -9.34
C ALA A 693 18.72 -2.02 -9.59
N ALA A 694 19.00 -1.52 -10.81
CA ALA A 694 20.30 -1.01 -11.19
C ALA A 694 20.76 0.16 -10.30
N ASP A 695 19.87 1.11 -10.01
CA ASP A 695 20.20 2.27 -9.18
C ASP A 695 20.34 1.90 -7.71
N VAL A 696 19.51 1.01 -7.17
CA VAL A 696 19.62 0.56 -5.77
C VAL A 696 20.92 -0.22 -5.56
N ILE A 697 21.28 -1.10 -6.49
CA ILE A 697 22.55 -1.85 -6.45
C ILE A 697 23.71 -0.84 -6.52
N SER A 698 23.71 0.07 -7.50
CA SER A 698 24.76 1.08 -7.65
C SER A 698 24.88 1.97 -6.41
N ALA A 699 23.77 2.45 -5.85
CA ALA A 699 23.74 3.24 -4.63
C ALA A 699 24.34 2.49 -3.45
N THR A 700 24.04 1.20 -3.32
CA THR A 700 24.52 0.37 -2.22
C THR A 700 26.03 0.13 -2.33
N HIS A 701 26.54 -0.15 -3.52
CA HIS A 701 27.98 -0.29 -3.76
C HIS A 701 28.71 1.02 -3.48
N GLU A 702 28.19 2.15 -4.00
CA GLU A 702 28.76 3.47 -3.70
C GLU A 702 28.74 3.78 -2.21
N ALA A 703 27.64 3.52 -1.50
CA ALA A 703 27.52 3.77 -0.07
C ALA A 703 28.46 2.87 0.76
N TRP A 704 28.63 1.62 0.36
CA TRP A 704 29.59 0.70 0.98
C TRP A 704 31.03 1.18 0.80
N GLU A 705 31.46 1.42 -0.44
CA GLU A 705 32.82 1.89 -0.77
C GLU A 705 33.13 3.25 -0.13
N ARG A 706 32.11 4.10 0.08
CA ARG A 706 32.23 5.37 0.78
C ARG A 706 32.22 5.27 2.31
N GLY A 707 32.13 4.06 2.87
CA GLY A 707 32.10 3.83 4.33
C GLY A 707 30.85 4.38 5.01
N LEU A 708 29.72 4.50 4.29
CA LEU A 708 28.46 5.00 4.83
C LEU A 708 27.61 3.91 5.47
N LEU A 709 27.79 2.66 5.04
CA LEU A 709 27.09 1.50 5.59
C LEU A 709 27.98 0.84 6.65
N LEU A 710 27.58 0.91 7.92
CA LEU A 710 28.37 0.38 9.02
C LEU A 710 27.80 -0.96 9.53
N PRO A 711 28.63 -1.99 9.73
CA PRO A 711 28.19 -3.22 10.38
C PRO A 711 27.63 -3.00 11.79
N GLY A 712 26.55 -3.72 12.12
CA GLY A 712 26.04 -3.83 13.49
C GLY A 712 25.23 -2.65 14.01
N ILE A 713 24.99 -1.60 13.22
CA ILE A 713 24.16 -0.46 13.64
C ILE A 713 22.67 -0.61 13.31
N ALA A 714 22.32 -1.52 12.38
CA ALA A 714 20.94 -1.71 11.93
C ALA A 714 20.04 -2.14 13.08
N ASP A 715 18.98 -1.37 13.34
CA ASP A 715 18.02 -1.65 14.42
C ASP A 715 16.70 -2.16 13.86
N VAL A 716 16.40 -3.43 14.15
CA VAL A 716 15.22 -4.15 13.67
C VAL A 716 13.91 -3.49 14.10
N SER A 717 13.89 -2.75 15.22
CA SER A 717 12.69 -2.04 15.69
C SER A 717 12.25 -0.90 14.76
N TYR A 718 13.15 -0.40 13.90
CA TYR A 718 12.89 0.65 12.92
C TYR A 718 12.49 0.11 11.54
N LEU A 719 12.38 -1.22 11.38
CA LEU A 719 12.00 -1.83 10.11
C LEU A 719 10.66 -1.29 9.60
N ASP A 720 10.64 -0.89 8.33
CA ASP A 720 9.52 -0.26 7.62
C ASP A 720 9.02 1.04 8.29
N TRP A 721 9.85 1.69 9.13
CA TRP A 721 9.52 2.89 9.92
C TRP A 721 8.23 2.77 10.76
N SER A 722 7.83 1.54 11.09
CA SER A 722 6.50 1.25 11.63
C SER A 722 6.46 1.15 13.16
N GLY A 723 7.60 0.91 13.81
CA GLY A 723 7.69 0.62 15.26
C GLY A 723 6.97 -0.67 15.68
N GLY A 724 6.45 -1.43 14.71
CA GLY A 724 5.65 -2.62 14.93
C GLY A 724 6.48 -3.91 14.88
N THR A 725 5.78 -5.05 15.01
CA THR A 725 6.40 -6.36 14.84
C THR A 725 6.95 -6.53 13.41
N PRO A 726 8.24 -6.91 13.23
CA PRO A 726 8.83 -7.13 11.92
C PRO A 726 8.00 -8.08 11.04
N SER A 727 7.89 -7.73 9.76
CA SER A 727 7.09 -8.47 8.79
C SER A 727 7.87 -8.75 7.50
N ASN A 728 7.35 -9.66 6.66
CA ASN A 728 7.95 -10.06 5.38
C ASN A 728 9.41 -10.56 5.52
N LEU A 729 9.71 -11.32 6.59
CA LEU A 729 11.08 -11.77 6.88
C LEU A 729 11.68 -12.68 5.80
N ALA A 730 10.85 -13.39 5.03
CA ALA A 730 11.35 -14.23 3.93
C ALA A 730 11.94 -13.39 2.78
N SER A 731 11.31 -12.25 2.48
CA SER A 731 11.77 -11.31 1.46
C SER A 731 12.99 -10.52 1.99
N LEU A 732 13.01 -10.20 3.28
CA LEU A 732 14.19 -9.64 3.93
C LEU A 732 15.39 -10.61 3.94
N ALA A 733 15.17 -11.91 4.16
CA ALA A 733 16.24 -12.91 4.07
C ALA A 733 16.84 -12.97 2.64
N PHE A 734 16.01 -12.82 1.62
CA PHE A 734 16.47 -12.76 0.23
C PHE A 734 17.28 -11.49 -0.05
N ALA A 735 16.86 -10.34 0.49
CA ALA A 735 17.63 -9.11 0.44
C ALA A 735 19.02 -9.27 1.10
N MET A 736 19.06 -9.88 2.29
CA MET A 736 20.31 -10.15 3.00
C MET A 736 21.23 -11.11 2.23
N ASP A 737 20.67 -12.13 1.58
CA ASP A 737 21.40 -13.07 0.73
C ASP A 737 22.07 -12.37 -0.46
N ASN A 738 21.34 -11.49 -1.16
CA ASN A 738 21.90 -10.73 -2.27
C ASN A 738 23.02 -9.78 -1.82
N MET A 739 22.82 -9.06 -0.71
CA MET A 739 23.88 -8.19 -0.16
C MET A 739 25.11 -9.00 0.30
N ALA A 740 24.90 -10.17 0.91
CA ALA A 740 26.00 -11.04 1.32
C ALA A 740 26.84 -11.49 0.11
N LYS A 741 26.19 -11.87 -1.00
CA LYS A 741 26.86 -12.25 -2.26
C LYS A 741 27.70 -11.13 -2.87
N GLU A 742 27.31 -9.87 -2.65
CA GLU A 742 28.10 -8.69 -3.03
C GLU A 742 29.28 -8.40 -2.08
N GLY A 743 29.56 -9.29 -1.11
CA GLY A 743 30.65 -9.16 -0.15
C GLY A 743 30.33 -8.26 1.05
N MET A 744 29.04 -8.05 1.33
CA MET A 744 28.55 -7.21 2.43
C MET A 744 27.95 -8.02 3.58
N LEU A 745 28.42 -9.26 3.81
CA LEU A 745 27.90 -10.15 4.86
C LEU A 745 27.96 -9.51 6.25
N SER A 746 29.01 -8.71 6.52
CA SER A 746 29.20 -8.02 7.79
C SER A 746 28.08 -7.01 8.12
N LEU A 747 27.44 -6.42 7.11
CA LEU A 747 26.31 -5.47 7.30
C LEU A 747 25.04 -6.17 7.81
N VAL A 748 24.78 -7.38 7.31
CA VAL A 748 23.48 -8.06 7.47
C VAL A 748 23.51 -9.12 8.58
N TRP A 749 24.68 -9.63 8.98
CA TRP A 749 24.80 -10.74 9.92
C TRP A 749 24.17 -10.47 11.29
N LYS A 750 24.49 -9.32 11.90
CA LYS A 750 23.94 -8.93 13.21
C LYS A 750 22.42 -8.71 13.13
N ALA A 751 21.95 -8.02 12.09
CA ALA A 751 20.52 -7.81 11.85
C ALA A 751 19.76 -9.15 11.71
N ALA A 752 20.33 -10.12 10.99
CA ALA A 752 19.74 -11.46 10.88
C ALA A 752 19.63 -12.15 12.25
N CYS A 753 20.65 -12.05 13.10
CA CYS A 753 20.62 -12.59 14.46
C CYS A 753 19.54 -11.92 15.32
N ASP A 754 19.42 -10.59 15.23
CA ASP A 754 18.47 -9.79 16.02
C ASP A 754 17.02 -10.08 15.59
N ILE A 755 16.78 -10.33 14.30
CA ILE A 755 15.47 -10.77 13.81
C ILE A 755 15.07 -12.13 14.41
N VAL A 756 16.01 -13.08 14.56
CA VAL A 756 15.73 -14.36 15.23
C VAL A 756 15.36 -14.13 16.69
N GLU A 757 16.06 -13.22 17.38
CA GLU A 757 15.75 -12.83 18.75
C GLU A 757 14.35 -12.22 18.87
N VAL A 758 14.03 -11.19 18.07
CA VAL A 758 12.69 -10.56 18.04
C VAL A 758 11.61 -11.59 17.74
N SER A 759 11.87 -12.53 16.83
CA SER A 759 10.92 -13.59 16.49
C SER A 759 10.68 -14.57 17.63
N LEU A 760 11.72 -14.88 18.42
CA LEU A 760 11.60 -15.75 19.59
C LEU A 760 10.87 -15.07 20.75
N MET A 761 11.06 -13.76 20.90
CA MET A 761 10.39 -12.93 21.90
C MET A 761 8.94 -12.60 21.52
N SER A 762 8.54 -12.80 20.25
CA SER A 762 7.17 -12.56 19.80
C SER A 762 6.17 -13.61 20.33
N PRO A 763 4.87 -13.28 20.51
CA PRO A 763 3.83 -14.22 20.96
C PRO A 763 3.68 -15.48 20.08
N ARG A 764 4.14 -15.38 18.84
CA ARG A 764 4.30 -16.49 17.90
C ARG A 764 5.52 -16.20 17.05
N MET A 765 6.29 -17.26 16.76
CA MET A 765 7.40 -17.19 15.81
C MET A 765 6.93 -16.55 14.51
N LEU A 766 7.65 -15.52 14.08
CA LEU A 766 7.26 -14.69 12.95
C LEU A 766 7.34 -15.48 11.64
N SER A 767 6.42 -15.20 10.73
CA SER A 767 6.45 -15.78 9.39
C SER A 767 7.75 -15.37 8.69
N GLY A 768 8.46 -16.34 8.09
CA GLY A 768 9.77 -16.11 7.47
C GLY A 768 10.99 -16.35 8.38
N THR A 769 10.78 -16.68 9.66
CA THR A 769 11.91 -16.97 10.59
C THR A 769 12.80 -18.11 10.09
N ALA A 770 12.22 -19.13 9.44
CA ALA A 770 12.99 -20.24 8.91
C ALA A 770 13.98 -19.79 7.82
N GLN A 771 13.62 -18.79 7.01
CA GLN A 771 14.46 -18.23 5.96
C GLN A 771 15.62 -17.41 6.54
N ILE A 772 15.39 -16.66 7.62
CA ILE A 772 16.46 -15.93 8.32
C ILE A 772 17.44 -16.90 8.98
N VAL A 773 16.96 -17.95 9.65
CA VAL A 773 17.85 -18.97 10.24
C VAL A 773 18.58 -19.76 9.16
N LYS A 774 17.94 -20.01 8.01
CA LYS A 774 18.59 -20.60 6.84
C LYS A 774 19.74 -19.70 6.34
N PHE A 775 19.53 -18.40 6.20
CA PHE A 775 20.59 -17.46 5.83
C PHE A 775 21.79 -17.56 6.79
N ILE A 776 21.54 -17.57 8.11
CA ILE A 776 22.62 -17.75 9.11
C ILE A 776 23.34 -19.09 8.93
N ARG A 777 22.60 -20.16 8.65
CA ARG A 777 23.18 -21.49 8.41
C ARG A 777 24.06 -21.50 7.18
N ASP A 778 23.59 -20.94 6.07
CA ASP A 778 24.24 -21.02 4.77
C ASP A 778 25.57 -20.23 4.79
N TYR A 779 25.63 -19.10 5.51
CA TYR A 779 26.84 -18.26 5.59
C TYR A 779 27.71 -18.48 6.85
N ILE A 780 27.44 -19.49 7.68
CA ILE A 780 28.19 -19.69 8.94
C ILE A 780 29.69 -19.95 8.69
N ASP A 781 30.05 -20.61 7.59
CA ASP A 781 31.45 -20.90 7.24
C ASP A 781 32.23 -19.63 6.90
N GLU A 782 31.61 -18.69 6.19
CA GLU A 782 32.19 -17.37 5.92
C GLU A 782 32.51 -16.61 7.22
N VAL A 783 31.62 -16.71 8.21
CA VAL A 783 31.81 -16.01 9.50
C VAL A 783 32.88 -16.70 10.35
N ILE A 784 32.93 -18.04 10.35
CA ILE A 784 34.02 -18.79 11.00
C ILE A 784 35.36 -18.37 10.40
N PHE A 785 35.46 -18.38 9.07
CA PHE A 785 36.66 -17.95 8.36
C PHE A 785 37.04 -16.49 8.68
N ALA A 786 36.06 -15.58 8.73
CA ALA A 786 36.29 -14.18 9.09
C ALA A 786 36.84 -14.02 10.52
N VAL A 787 36.34 -14.81 11.48
CA VAL A 787 36.84 -14.80 12.87
C VAL A 787 38.26 -15.37 12.95
N GLU A 788 38.54 -16.47 12.25
CA GLU A 788 39.88 -17.07 12.18
C GLU A 788 40.92 -16.12 11.60
N ASN A 789 40.52 -15.34 10.58
CA ASN A 789 41.35 -14.33 9.92
C ASN A 789 41.32 -12.95 10.61
N LYS A 790 40.67 -12.81 11.78
CA LYS A 790 40.56 -11.56 12.55
C LYS A 790 39.84 -10.41 11.83
N LEU A 791 39.05 -10.71 10.81
CA LEU A 791 38.14 -9.76 10.15
C LEU A 791 36.84 -9.55 10.95
N ALA A 792 36.48 -10.52 11.78
CA ALA A 792 35.34 -10.48 12.70
C ALA A 792 35.78 -10.79 14.14
N THR A 793 35.03 -10.30 15.12
CA THR A 793 35.24 -10.68 16.53
C THR A 793 34.51 -11.98 16.85
N LYS A 794 34.95 -12.69 17.90
CA LYS A 794 34.31 -13.93 18.36
C LYS A 794 32.81 -13.77 18.69
N ASN A 795 32.37 -12.55 19.01
CA ASN A 795 30.97 -12.24 19.28
C ASN A 795 30.04 -12.57 18.09
N ALA A 796 30.55 -12.54 16.85
CA ALA A 796 29.78 -12.89 15.65
C ALA A 796 29.28 -14.36 15.66
N LEU A 797 29.94 -15.24 16.41
CA LEU A 797 29.61 -16.67 16.55
C LEU A 797 28.87 -17.00 17.86
N GLU A 798 28.53 -16.00 18.69
CA GLU A 798 27.78 -16.26 19.93
C GLU A 798 26.38 -16.81 19.67
N LEU A 799 25.68 -16.27 18.66
CA LEU A 799 24.38 -16.72 18.13
C LEU A 799 23.36 -17.17 19.21
N ARG A 800 23.24 -16.40 20.30
CA ARG A 800 22.44 -16.77 21.49
C ARG A 800 21.00 -17.14 21.15
N ALA A 801 20.33 -16.34 20.33
CA ALA A 801 18.96 -16.59 19.89
C ALA A 801 18.83 -17.91 19.09
N VAL A 802 19.78 -18.20 18.19
CA VAL A 802 19.80 -19.45 17.41
C VAL A 802 20.02 -20.65 18.33
N LYS A 803 20.94 -20.55 19.31
CA LYS A 803 21.15 -21.60 20.33
C LYS A 803 19.86 -21.87 21.11
N ASN A 804 19.17 -20.82 21.56
CA ASN A 804 17.88 -20.95 22.24
C ASN A 804 16.83 -21.62 21.34
N LEU A 805 16.77 -21.24 20.06
CA LEU A 805 15.87 -21.87 19.09
C LEU A 805 16.14 -23.37 18.91
N ALA A 806 17.42 -23.78 18.88
CA ALA A 806 17.83 -25.18 18.73
C ALA A 806 17.35 -26.08 19.89
N THR A 807 17.17 -25.53 21.10
CA THR A 807 16.66 -26.28 22.26
C THR A 807 15.16 -26.61 22.18
N LYS A 808 14.40 -25.93 21.32
CA LYS A 808 12.95 -26.14 21.22
C LYS A 808 12.63 -27.54 20.69
N SER A 809 11.63 -28.19 21.27
CA SER A 809 11.22 -29.57 20.95
C SER A 809 10.36 -29.71 19.68
N GLY A 810 10.50 -28.81 18.70
CA GLY A 810 9.69 -28.75 17.48
C GLY A 810 10.38 -29.33 16.24
N SER A 811 9.60 -29.69 15.23
CA SER A 811 10.04 -30.15 13.90
C SER A 811 9.97 -29.07 12.82
N SER A 812 9.83 -27.79 13.21
CA SER A 812 9.86 -26.69 12.24
C SER A 812 11.25 -26.57 11.61
N LYS A 813 11.31 -26.24 10.30
CA LYS A 813 12.57 -25.99 9.58
C LYS A 813 13.51 -25.04 10.33
N ALA A 814 12.98 -23.97 10.94
CA ALA A 814 13.78 -23.03 11.73
C ALA A 814 14.55 -23.71 12.90
N VAL A 815 13.95 -24.69 13.57
CA VAL A 815 14.58 -25.46 14.65
C VAL A 815 15.58 -26.47 14.10
N GLU A 816 15.29 -27.08 12.95
CA GLU A 816 16.22 -27.99 12.26
C GLU A 816 17.50 -27.25 11.84
N TYR A 817 17.38 -26.12 11.15
CA TYR A 817 18.52 -25.28 10.78
C TYR A 817 19.30 -24.75 12.00
N ALA A 818 18.60 -24.35 13.07
CA ALA A 818 19.27 -23.93 14.30
C ALA A 818 20.12 -25.06 14.92
N LYS A 819 19.64 -26.31 14.89
CA LYS A 819 20.40 -27.47 15.37
C LYS A 819 21.61 -27.77 14.48
N GLU A 820 21.48 -27.62 13.16
CA GLU A 820 22.60 -27.75 12.21
C GLU A 820 23.71 -26.74 12.54
N ILE A 821 23.36 -25.47 12.77
CA ILE A 821 24.31 -24.43 13.17
C ILE A 821 25.02 -24.78 14.48
N VAL A 822 24.27 -25.16 15.52
CA VAL A 822 24.84 -25.48 16.84
C VAL A 822 25.76 -26.70 16.79
N ASN A 823 25.36 -27.76 16.08
CA ASN A 823 26.19 -28.95 15.91
C ASN A 823 27.52 -28.62 15.23
N LYS A 824 27.49 -27.71 14.25
CA LYS A 824 28.68 -27.26 13.53
C LYS A 824 29.62 -26.46 14.44
N LEU A 825 29.11 -25.51 15.21
CA LEU A 825 29.90 -24.77 16.20
C LEU A 825 30.53 -25.69 17.25
N ASN A 826 29.77 -26.68 17.75
CA ASN A 826 30.28 -27.66 18.72
C ASN A 826 31.42 -28.52 18.14
N SER A 827 31.33 -28.90 16.86
CA SER A 827 32.36 -29.71 16.20
C SER A 827 33.73 -29.03 16.08
N LEU A 828 33.75 -27.68 16.17
CA LEU A 828 34.97 -26.86 16.09
C LEU A 828 35.63 -26.62 17.46
N GLY A 829 35.20 -27.32 18.52
CA GLY A 829 35.74 -27.13 19.86
C GLY A 829 35.38 -25.77 20.48
N MET A 830 34.40 -25.06 19.90
CA MET A 830 33.73 -23.95 20.57
C MET A 830 32.79 -24.55 21.61
N ASP A 831 33.39 -25.03 22.71
CA ASP A 831 32.73 -25.74 23.80
C ASP A 831 31.68 -24.80 24.42
N ILE A 832 30.43 -24.95 23.99
CA ILE A 832 29.30 -24.29 24.61
C ILE A 832 29.11 -25.02 25.93
N LYS A 833 29.67 -24.48 27.02
CA LYS A 833 29.16 -24.85 28.34
C LYS A 833 27.66 -24.65 28.28
N GLU A 834 26.93 -25.74 28.50
CA GLU A 834 25.52 -25.70 28.87
C GLU A 834 25.41 -24.78 30.09
N GLU A 835 25.25 -23.49 29.87
CA GLU A 835 24.53 -22.69 30.81
C GLU A 835 23.12 -23.25 30.76
N LYS A 836 22.84 -24.13 31.73
CA LYS A 836 21.49 -24.23 32.26
C LYS A 836 21.04 -22.80 32.48
N TYR A 837 20.22 -22.30 31.57
CA TYR A 837 19.29 -21.26 31.93
C TYR A 837 18.53 -21.85 33.10
N GLU A 838 18.82 -21.34 34.30
CA GLU A 838 17.81 -21.33 35.33
C GLU A 838 16.54 -20.82 34.64
N GLU A 839 15.44 -21.58 34.75
CA GLU A 839 14.12 -21.03 34.49
C GLU A 839 14.15 -19.64 35.14
N VAL A 840 14.19 -18.57 34.33
CA VAL A 840 14.24 -17.22 34.86
C VAL A 840 13.03 -17.15 35.77
N GLN A 841 13.28 -17.19 37.08
CA GLN A 841 12.27 -16.94 38.06
C GLN A 841 11.94 -15.47 37.85
N ASN A 842 10.90 -15.21 37.05
CA ASN A 842 10.35 -13.87 36.87
C ASN A 842 9.79 -13.42 38.21
N GLN A 843 10.68 -12.83 39.02
CA GLN A 843 10.39 -12.13 40.27
C GLN A 843 10.50 -10.61 40.11
N ASN A 844 10.92 -10.11 38.94
CA ASN A 844 11.03 -8.68 38.69
C ASN A 844 9.77 -8.14 37.99
N THR A 845 9.26 -7.02 38.50
CA THR A 845 8.23 -6.17 37.87
C THR A 845 8.64 -5.81 36.43
N PRO A 846 7.74 -5.89 35.42
CA PRO A 846 8.04 -5.43 34.07
C PRO A 846 8.43 -3.95 34.07
N ASN A 847 9.55 -3.59 33.42
CA ASN A 847 10.09 -2.22 33.42
C ASN A 847 9.18 -1.22 32.68
N ASP A 848 8.35 -1.71 31.77
CA ASP A 848 7.42 -0.99 30.89
C ASP A 848 5.95 -1.21 31.28
N PHE A 849 5.68 -1.64 32.52
CA PHE A 849 4.33 -1.97 32.98
C PHE A 849 3.32 -0.85 32.69
N ASP A 850 3.67 0.40 32.96
CA ASP A 850 2.75 1.54 32.79
C ASP A 850 2.52 1.92 31.32
N GLU A 851 3.39 1.48 30.39
CA GLU A 851 3.18 1.64 28.94
C GLU A 851 2.23 0.58 28.38
N VAL A 852 2.25 -0.63 28.95
CA VAL A 852 1.38 -1.75 28.55
C VAL A 852 0.01 -1.67 29.26
N TRP A 853 0.00 -1.33 30.55
CA TRP A 853 -1.20 -1.26 31.38
C TRP A 853 -1.77 0.16 31.43
N MET A 854 -2.42 0.56 30.33
CA MET A 854 -2.97 1.91 30.17
C MET A 854 -4.14 2.19 31.13
N THR A 855 -4.20 3.42 31.64
CA THR A 855 -5.34 3.91 32.43
C THR A 855 -6.59 4.01 31.56
N LEU A 856 -7.67 3.34 31.96
CA LEU A 856 -8.92 3.33 31.22
C LEU A 856 -9.74 4.61 31.46
N PRO A 857 -10.47 5.11 30.46
CA PRO A 857 -11.36 6.26 30.62
C PRO A 857 -12.57 5.92 31.51
N LYS A 858 -13.33 6.96 31.87
CA LYS A 858 -14.54 6.79 32.69
C LYS A 858 -15.57 5.91 31.97
N ALA A 859 -15.91 4.78 32.59
CA ALA A 859 -16.87 3.82 32.04
C ALA A 859 -18.27 4.43 31.84
N LYS A 860 -18.83 4.24 30.64
CA LYS A 860 -20.24 4.48 30.35
C LYS A 860 -21.06 3.25 30.72
N LYS A 861 -22.30 3.47 31.17
CA LYS A 861 -23.22 2.39 31.54
C LYS A 861 -23.68 1.64 30.27
N LEU A 862 -23.68 0.31 30.33
CA LEU A 862 -24.27 -0.52 29.29
C LEU A 862 -25.78 -0.22 29.14
N ILE A 863 -26.21 0.01 27.91
CA ILE A 863 -27.60 0.27 27.57
C ILE A 863 -28.23 -1.03 27.06
N TYR A 864 -29.15 -1.60 27.83
CA TYR A 864 -29.89 -2.79 27.43
C TYR A 864 -30.99 -2.44 26.44
N ASP A 865 -31.04 -3.18 25.32
CA ASP A 865 -32.02 -3.01 24.24
C ASP A 865 -33.01 -4.19 24.13
N ASN A 866 -32.77 -5.27 24.87
CA ASN A 866 -33.55 -6.52 24.86
C ASN A 866 -33.68 -7.17 23.47
N VAL A 867 -32.74 -6.89 22.56
CA VAL A 867 -32.72 -7.51 21.22
C VAL A 867 -32.20 -8.94 21.35
N GLU A 868 -32.97 -9.91 20.86
CA GLU A 868 -32.50 -11.29 20.66
C GLU A 868 -31.76 -11.37 19.33
N PHE A 869 -30.71 -12.18 19.24
CA PHE A 869 -29.98 -12.35 17.99
C PHE A 869 -29.37 -13.74 17.85
N ASP A 870 -29.21 -14.15 16.59
CA ASP A 870 -28.41 -15.30 16.18
C ASP A 870 -27.28 -14.86 15.24
N ILE A 871 -26.19 -15.64 15.21
CA ILE A 871 -25.01 -15.37 14.38
C ILE A 871 -24.92 -16.43 13.30
N ASN A 872 -24.84 -15.99 12.04
CA ASN A 872 -24.60 -16.85 10.90
C ASN A 872 -23.23 -16.53 10.27
N VAL A 873 -22.64 -17.52 9.59
CA VAL A 873 -21.35 -17.39 8.91
C VAL A 873 -21.55 -17.52 7.41
N PHE A 874 -21.07 -16.55 6.64
CA PHE A 874 -21.08 -16.60 5.18
C PHE A 874 -19.68 -16.37 4.61
N GLU A 875 -19.44 -16.89 3.41
CA GLU A 875 -18.16 -16.78 2.71
C GLU A 875 -18.19 -15.60 1.74
N VAL A 876 -17.33 -14.60 1.96
CA VAL A 876 -17.25 -13.40 1.11
C VAL A 876 -16.41 -13.67 -0.13
N ARG A 877 -15.29 -14.36 0.07
CA ARG A 877 -14.36 -14.86 -0.94
C ARG A 877 -13.88 -16.23 -0.50
N LYS A 878 -13.35 -17.03 -1.41
CA LYS A 878 -12.85 -18.39 -1.11
C LYS A 878 -11.87 -18.37 0.08
N GLY A 879 -12.28 -18.90 1.23
CA GLY A 879 -11.52 -18.94 2.48
C GLY A 879 -11.71 -17.76 3.44
N GLU A 880 -12.44 -16.70 3.06
CA GLU A 880 -12.73 -15.52 3.88
C GLU A 880 -14.18 -15.59 4.40
N LYS A 881 -14.33 -15.75 5.71
CA LYS A 881 -15.63 -15.83 6.38
C LYS A 881 -15.98 -14.54 7.13
N ALA A 882 -17.24 -14.11 7.01
CA ALA A 882 -17.81 -12.98 7.73
C ALA A 882 -19.08 -13.39 8.48
N PHE A 883 -19.56 -12.52 9.37
CA PHE A 883 -20.76 -12.78 10.17
C PHE A 883 -21.96 -11.96 9.67
N SER A 884 -23.13 -12.59 9.63
CA SER A 884 -24.41 -11.90 9.65
C SER A 884 -25.13 -12.16 10.97
N PHE A 885 -25.87 -11.16 11.43
CA PHE A 885 -26.60 -11.14 12.69
C PHE A 885 -28.07 -11.03 12.38
N ASP A 886 -28.83 -12.05 12.76
CA ASP A 886 -30.29 -12.02 12.60
C ASP A 886 -30.89 -11.44 13.87
N LEU A 887 -31.30 -10.16 13.81
CA LEU A 887 -31.79 -9.44 14.97
C LEU A 887 -33.31 -9.54 15.06
N LYS A 888 -33.81 -9.92 16.24
CA LYS A 888 -35.22 -9.95 16.57
C LYS A 888 -35.55 -8.85 17.56
N LEU A 889 -36.26 -7.83 17.09
CA LEU A 889 -36.64 -6.68 17.90
C LEU A 889 -37.88 -7.00 18.74
N PRO A 890 -37.93 -6.64 20.03
CA PRO A 890 -39.07 -6.96 20.91
C PRO A 890 -40.43 -6.44 20.43
N ASP A 891 -40.45 -5.31 19.74
CA ASP A 891 -41.64 -4.63 19.25
C ASP A 891 -42.03 -5.04 17.82
N ILE A 892 -41.18 -5.78 17.12
CA ILE A 892 -41.41 -6.28 15.77
C ILE A 892 -41.06 -7.78 15.71
N PRO A 893 -41.84 -8.65 16.39
CA PRO A 893 -41.52 -10.07 16.49
C PRO A 893 -41.89 -10.90 15.25
N ASP A 894 -42.60 -10.31 14.28
CA ASP A 894 -43.12 -10.98 13.07
C ASP A 894 -42.06 -11.11 11.95
N ARG A 895 -40.88 -10.51 12.12
CA ARG A 895 -39.79 -10.51 11.14
C ARG A 895 -38.44 -10.36 11.82
N LEU A 896 -37.37 -10.64 11.09
CA LEU A 896 -35.98 -10.48 11.51
C LEU A 896 -35.32 -9.32 10.75
N PHE A 897 -34.27 -8.78 11.33
CA PHE A 897 -33.43 -7.77 10.70
C PHE A 897 -32.01 -8.32 10.58
N GLN A 898 -31.63 -8.72 9.38
CA GLN A 898 -30.32 -9.26 9.11
C GLN A 898 -29.30 -8.13 8.90
N VAL A 899 -28.30 -8.07 9.77
CA VAL A 899 -27.24 -7.05 9.77
C VAL A 899 -25.89 -7.72 9.53
N TYR A 900 -25.02 -7.14 8.71
CA TYR A 900 -23.64 -7.57 8.58
C TYR A 900 -22.72 -6.37 8.36
N ILE A 901 -21.49 -6.44 8.90
CA ILE A 901 -20.44 -5.44 8.67
C ILE A 901 -19.29 -6.13 7.96
N TYR A 902 -18.97 -5.67 6.75
CA TYR A 902 -17.78 -6.07 6.02
C TYR A 902 -17.28 -4.89 5.18
N GLY A 903 -16.05 -4.43 5.45
CA GLY A 903 -15.42 -3.29 4.76
C GLY A 903 -15.75 -1.92 5.36
N TRP A 904 -16.99 -1.45 5.27
CA TRP A 904 -17.34 -0.07 5.65
C TRP A 904 -17.87 0.04 7.09
N PHE A 905 -17.07 0.62 8.00
CA PHE A 905 -17.39 0.74 9.44
C PHE A 905 -17.99 2.11 9.84
N TYR A 906 -18.10 3.07 8.93
CA TYR A 906 -18.47 4.45 9.28
C TYR A 906 -19.81 4.55 10.02
N GLY A 907 -20.85 3.84 9.57
CA GLY A 907 -22.19 3.90 10.19
C GLY A 907 -22.16 3.54 11.67
N ILE A 908 -21.52 2.41 12.02
CA ILE A 908 -21.38 2.03 13.43
C ILE A 908 -20.40 2.96 14.14
N GLN A 909 -19.27 3.29 13.52
CA GLN A 909 -18.16 3.99 14.18
C GLN A 909 -18.43 5.48 14.46
N LYS A 910 -19.07 6.20 13.53
CA LYS A 910 -19.32 7.64 13.63
C LYS A 910 -20.76 7.98 14.00
N GLU A 911 -21.71 7.11 13.66
CA GLU A 911 -23.13 7.40 13.84
C GLU A 911 -23.81 6.46 14.84
N ALA A 912 -23.15 5.36 15.27
CA ALA A 912 -23.69 4.31 16.13
C ALA A 912 -25.00 3.70 15.63
N GLN A 913 -25.10 3.52 14.31
CA GLN A 913 -26.24 2.92 13.62
C GLN A 913 -25.80 1.97 12.53
N MET A 914 -26.68 1.07 12.10
CA MET A 914 -26.33 -0.02 11.20
C MET A 914 -27.37 -0.21 10.10
N SER A 915 -26.92 -0.50 8.89
CA SER A 915 -27.82 -0.94 7.82
C SER A 915 -28.16 -2.42 7.98
N GLY A 916 -29.42 -2.78 7.71
CA GLY A 916 -29.89 -4.17 7.71
C GLY A 916 -30.89 -4.44 6.60
N ALA A 917 -31.11 -5.72 6.32
CA ALA A 917 -32.17 -6.21 5.44
C ALA A 917 -33.32 -6.78 6.27
N VAL A 918 -34.55 -6.60 5.80
CA VAL A 918 -35.72 -7.20 6.45
C VAL A 918 -35.85 -8.65 5.97
N ALA A 919 -35.84 -9.59 6.90
CA ALA A 919 -35.97 -11.02 6.66
C ALA A 919 -37.23 -11.59 7.33
N ASP A 920 -37.78 -12.67 6.79
CA ASP A 920 -38.86 -13.40 7.44
C ASP A 920 -38.36 -14.18 8.68
N SER A 921 -39.28 -14.86 9.36
CA SER A 921 -38.96 -15.65 10.55
C SER A 921 -38.01 -16.83 10.30
N ASP A 922 -37.83 -17.23 9.04
CA ASP A 922 -36.90 -18.29 8.62
C ASP A 922 -35.54 -17.73 8.16
N GLY A 923 -35.32 -16.41 8.31
CA GLY A 923 -34.07 -15.74 7.95
C GLY A 923 -33.93 -15.41 6.46
N LYS A 924 -34.99 -15.57 5.66
CA LYS A 924 -34.95 -15.26 4.23
C LYS A 924 -35.34 -13.81 3.98
N ILE A 925 -34.51 -13.08 3.23
CA ILE A 925 -34.76 -11.68 2.88
C ILE A 925 -36.09 -11.55 2.13
N ILE A 926 -37.00 -10.71 2.65
CA ILE A 926 -38.37 -10.58 2.13
C ILE A 926 -38.38 -9.89 0.77
N ASP A 927 -37.50 -8.91 0.55
CA ASP A 927 -37.37 -8.18 -0.72
C ASP A 927 -35.90 -7.83 -1.00
N GLU A 928 -35.25 -8.62 -1.83
CA GLU A 928 -33.86 -8.39 -2.28
C GLU A 928 -33.68 -7.07 -3.06
N LYS A 929 -34.77 -6.47 -3.57
CA LYS A 929 -34.76 -5.20 -4.32
C LYS A 929 -35.05 -3.98 -3.45
N ALA A 930 -35.53 -4.15 -2.21
CA ALA A 930 -35.82 -3.04 -1.32
C ALA A 930 -34.53 -2.38 -0.80
N LYS A 931 -34.59 -1.05 -0.57
CA LYS A 931 -33.52 -0.32 0.11
C LYS A 931 -33.28 -0.90 1.51
N SER A 932 -32.01 -1.01 1.91
CA SER A 932 -31.62 -1.38 3.28
C SER A 932 -32.30 -0.47 4.30
N VAL A 933 -32.81 -1.04 5.39
CA VAL A 933 -33.29 -0.28 6.54
C VAL A 933 -32.12 0.07 7.46
N TRP A 934 -32.31 1.05 8.34
CA TRP A 934 -31.30 1.51 9.29
C TRP A 934 -31.78 1.29 10.72
N LEU A 935 -30.97 0.62 11.53
CA LEU A 935 -31.22 0.34 12.94
C LEU A 935 -30.36 1.26 13.81
N HIS A 936 -30.99 1.90 14.78
CA HIS A 936 -30.31 2.73 15.78
C HIS A 936 -31.01 2.68 17.12
N TYR A 937 -30.31 3.01 18.21
CA TYR A 937 -30.94 3.13 19.52
C TYR A 937 -31.63 4.49 19.64
N ASP A 938 -32.88 4.48 20.10
CA ASP A 938 -33.66 5.68 20.40
C ASP A 938 -33.67 5.90 21.92
N PRO A 939 -32.99 6.93 22.46
CA PRO A 939 -32.93 7.18 23.90
C PRO A 939 -34.27 7.50 24.55
N GLU A 940 -35.21 8.08 23.78
CA GLU A 940 -36.53 8.45 24.29
C GLU A 940 -37.42 7.21 24.38
N LYS A 941 -37.39 6.36 23.34
CA LYS A 941 -38.16 5.10 23.31
C LYS A 941 -37.48 3.96 24.06
N LYS A 942 -36.20 4.13 24.42
CA LYS A 942 -35.36 3.16 25.13
C LYS A 942 -35.26 1.79 24.45
N LYS A 943 -35.24 1.78 23.12
CA LYS A 943 -35.15 0.56 22.30
C LYS A 943 -34.43 0.81 20.99
N VAL A 944 -34.02 -0.26 20.33
CA VAL A 944 -33.58 -0.19 18.93
C VAL A 944 -34.80 0.04 18.04
N VAL A 945 -34.71 1.00 17.15
CA VAL A 945 -35.77 1.36 16.19
C VAL A 945 -35.27 1.22 14.76
N VAL A 946 -36.21 1.01 13.85
CA VAL A 946 -35.95 0.83 12.42
C VAL A 946 -36.39 2.07 11.67
N SER A 947 -35.48 2.59 10.86
CA SER A 947 -35.63 3.80 10.06
C SER A 947 -35.44 3.46 8.58
N LYS A 948 -36.22 4.13 7.72
CA LYS A 948 -36.13 3.95 6.27
C LYS A 948 -34.86 4.58 5.68
N TYR A 949 -34.40 5.69 6.25
CA TYR A 949 -33.27 6.48 5.78
C TYR A 949 -32.12 6.43 6.77
N ARG A 950 -30.88 6.48 6.27
CA ARG A 950 -29.68 6.63 7.09
C ARG A 950 -29.72 7.89 7.95
N ASN A 951 -30.06 9.02 7.34
CA ASN A 951 -30.38 10.24 8.06
C ASN A 951 -31.90 10.29 8.29
N TRP A 952 -32.35 9.62 9.32
CA TRP A 952 -33.75 9.59 9.74
C TRP A 952 -34.23 10.92 10.34
N ARG A 953 -33.32 11.82 10.75
CA ARG A 953 -33.67 13.17 11.23
C ARG A 953 -34.02 14.13 10.08
N GLY A 954 -33.33 13.98 8.95
CA GLY A 954 -33.53 14.76 7.73
C GLY A 954 -34.29 14.02 6.61
N GLU A 955 -34.82 12.82 6.91
CA GLU A 955 -35.54 11.93 5.98
C GLU A 955 -34.87 11.72 4.60
N LYS A 956 -33.53 11.61 4.59
CA LYS A 956 -32.74 11.53 3.36
C LYS A 956 -31.66 10.46 3.41
N GLU A 957 -31.26 10.01 2.23
CA GLU A 957 -30.06 9.18 2.08
C GLU A 957 -28.83 10.10 2.25
N GLY A 958 -28.08 9.90 3.33
CA GLY A 958 -26.90 10.72 3.64
C GLY A 958 -26.41 10.51 5.07
N PRO A 959 -25.28 11.12 5.46
CA PRO A 959 -24.78 11.08 6.83
C PRO A 959 -25.81 11.61 7.83
N LEU A 960 -25.80 11.04 9.04
CA LEU A 960 -26.69 11.45 10.12
C LEU A 960 -26.40 12.89 10.54
N GLU A 961 -27.40 13.76 10.48
CA GLU A 961 -27.27 15.14 10.95
C GLU A 961 -27.29 15.22 12.48
N GLY A 962 -26.40 16.03 13.06
CA GLY A 962 -26.28 16.21 14.51
C GLY A 962 -25.39 15.18 15.19
N SER A 963 -25.60 14.94 16.49
CA SER A 963 -24.77 14.00 17.27
C SER A 963 -25.11 12.54 16.94
N SER A 964 -24.13 11.65 17.10
CA SER A 964 -24.33 10.20 16.97
C SER A 964 -25.40 9.69 17.93
N THR A 965 -25.98 8.52 17.64
CA THR A 965 -26.79 7.79 18.63
C THR A 965 -25.89 7.15 19.68
N PRO A 966 -26.41 6.74 20.86
CA PRO A 966 -25.63 5.97 21.81
C PRO A 966 -25.54 4.50 21.38
N TYR A 967 -24.49 3.79 21.82
CA TYR A 967 -24.36 2.35 21.59
C TYR A 967 -25.19 1.57 22.61
N SER A 968 -26.10 0.72 22.12
CA SER A 968 -26.77 -0.30 22.93
C SER A 968 -26.01 -1.62 22.93
N LYS A 969 -26.41 -2.55 23.81
CA LYS A 969 -25.74 -3.84 23.99
C LYS A 969 -25.53 -4.57 22.65
N ILE A 970 -26.56 -4.66 21.81
CA ILE A 970 -26.44 -5.37 20.52
C ILE A 970 -25.38 -4.75 19.61
N PHE A 971 -25.29 -3.42 19.52
CA PHE A 971 -24.28 -2.76 18.69
C PHE A 971 -22.86 -2.97 19.21
N LEU A 972 -22.67 -2.96 20.54
CA LEU A 972 -21.38 -3.30 21.13
C LEU A 972 -21.02 -4.78 20.93
N THR A 973 -21.99 -5.69 21.08
CA THR A 973 -21.80 -7.13 20.84
C THR A 973 -21.40 -7.39 19.39
N ILE A 974 -22.08 -6.76 18.42
CA ILE A 974 -21.70 -6.84 17.00
C ILE A 974 -20.30 -6.24 16.78
N ALA A 975 -20.01 -5.05 17.33
CA ALA A 975 -18.69 -4.42 17.20
C ALA A 975 -17.55 -5.34 17.69
N VAL A 976 -17.68 -5.94 18.87
CA VAL A 976 -16.67 -6.85 19.43
C VAL A 976 -16.56 -8.14 18.61
N SER A 977 -17.69 -8.70 18.16
CA SER A 977 -17.69 -9.92 17.35
C SER A 977 -16.96 -9.76 16.02
N THR A 978 -16.89 -8.54 15.45
CA THR A 978 -16.14 -8.28 14.21
C THR A 978 -14.65 -8.60 14.31
N LEU A 979 -14.08 -8.63 15.53
CA LEU A 979 -12.70 -9.07 15.76
C LEU A 979 -12.45 -10.55 15.37
N ALA A 980 -13.51 -11.36 15.26
CA ALA A 980 -13.42 -12.76 14.86
C ALA A 980 -13.68 -13.01 13.35
N GLN A 981 -13.93 -11.97 12.55
CA GLN A 981 -14.08 -12.07 11.10
C GLN A 981 -12.73 -12.23 10.36
N ASP A 982 -12.78 -12.72 9.13
CA ASP A 982 -11.63 -12.79 8.21
C ASP A 982 -11.65 -11.64 7.17
N GLY A 983 -10.56 -11.48 6.42
CA GLY A 983 -10.47 -10.51 5.31
C GLY A 983 -10.22 -9.06 5.71
N GLU A 984 -10.60 -8.13 4.84
CA GLU A 984 -10.36 -6.67 4.98
C GLU A 984 -11.11 -6.04 6.17
N SER A 985 -12.15 -6.72 6.68
CA SER A 985 -12.93 -6.30 7.85
C SER A 985 -12.09 -6.09 9.11
N ILE A 986 -10.98 -6.83 9.25
CA ILE A 986 -10.11 -6.82 10.44
C ILE A 986 -9.52 -5.43 10.71
N TYR A 987 -9.23 -4.66 9.66
CA TYR A 987 -8.63 -3.32 9.82
C TYR A 987 -9.62 -2.33 10.45
N GLY A 988 -10.87 -2.31 9.97
CA GLY A 988 -11.93 -1.49 10.54
C GLY A 988 -12.34 -1.94 11.95
N ALA A 989 -12.38 -3.24 12.21
CA ALA A 989 -12.75 -3.82 13.50
C ALA A 989 -11.80 -3.38 14.64
N LYS A 990 -10.48 -3.38 14.41
CA LYS A 990 -9.50 -2.93 15.41
C LYS A 990 -9.64 -1.45 15.74
N SER A 991 -9.79 -0.62 14.71
CA SER A 991 -10.00 0.82 14.85
C SER A 991 -11.27 1.13 15.63
N LEU A 992 -12.37 0.45 15.30
CA LEU A 992 -13.64 0.57 16.04
C LEU A 992 -13.47 0.14 17.50
N PHE A 993 -12.87 -1.01 17.76
CA PHE A 993 -12.66 -1.50 19.13
C PHE A 993 -11.89 -0.48 19.96
N ARG A 994 -10.76 0.03 19.46
CA ARG A 994 -9.97 1.07 20.15
C ARG A 994 -10.79 2.33 20.42
N GLN A 995 -11.52 2.83 19.42
CA GLN A 995 -12.37 4.00 19.60
C GLN A 995 -13.41 3.81 20.72
N LEU A 996 -14.01 2.62 20.80
CA LEU A 996 -14.99 2.29 21.84
C LEU A 996 -14.36 2.18 23.24
N VAL A 997 -13.11 1.73 23.33
CA VAL A 997 -12.34 1.75 24.57
C VAL A 997 -12.03 3.20 24.98
N ASP A 998 -11.49 4.00 24.08
CA ASP A 998 -11.09 5.40 24.33
C ASP A 998 -12.29 6.29 24.70
N SER A 999 -13.47 6.01 24.16
CA SER A 999 -14.71 6.73 24.49
C SER A 999 -15.36 6.26 25.80
N GLY A 1000 -14.89 5.16 26.40
CA GLY A 1000 -15.46 4.51 27.57
C GLY A 1000 -16.77 3.75 27.31
N ASP A 1001 -17.18 3.57 26.04
CA ASP A 1001 -18.36 2.76 25.67
C ASP A 1001 -18.09 1.26 25.92
N LEU A 1002 -16.86 0.81 25.64
CA LEU A 1002 -16.34 -0.46 26.15
C LEU A 1002 -15.57 -0.23 27.45
N SER A 1003 -16.17 -0.66 28.55
CA SER A 1003 -15.52 -0.81 29.86
C SER A 1003 -15.29 -2.28 30.18
N VAL A 1004 -14.50 -2.58 31.22
CA VAL A 1004 -14.25 -3.96 31.68
C VAL A 1004 -15.56 -4.72 31.88
N GLU A 1005 -16.53 -4.10 32.55
CA GLU A 1005 -17.83 -4.71 32.88
C GLU A 1005 -18.72 -4.87 31.65
N ASN A 1006 -18.78 -3.85 30.78
CA ASN A 1006 -19.55 -3.95 29.53
C ASN A 1006 -18.98 -5.07 28.64
N LEU A 1007 -17.65 -5.15 28.53
CA LEU A 1007 -16.97 -6.18 27.75
C LEU A 1007 -17.13 -7.56 28.39
N ARG A 1008 -17.15 -7.68 29.72
CA ARG A 1008 -17.43 -8.94 30.42
C ARG A 1008 -18.79 -9.50 30.04
N GLU A 1009 -19.82 -8.66 30.09
CA GLU A 1009 -21.19 -9.06 29.74
C GLU A 1009 -21.31 -9.47 28.26
N ILE A 1010 -20.67 -8.72 27.36
CA ILE A 1010 -20.60 -9.07 25.93
C ILE A 1010 -19.86 -10.39 25.71
N MET A 1011 -18.73 -10.61 26.38
CA MET A 1011 -17.94 -11.84 26.24
C MET A 1011 -18.72 -13.07 26.70
N ARG A 1012 -19.47 -12.98 27.79
CA ARG A 1012 -20.32 -14.08 28.27
C ARG A 1012 -21.38 -14.48 27.26
N GLU A 1013 -21.95 -13.51 26.56
CA GLU A 1013 -22.92 -13.73 25.49
C GLU A 1013 -22.24 -14.36 24.26
N LEU A 1014 -21.14 -13.78 23.78
CA LEU A 1014 -20.41 -14.28 22.60
C LEU A 1014 -19.87 -15.71 22.78
N LEU A 1015 -19.46 -16.09 23.99
CA LEU A 1015 -18.93 -17.44 24.27
C LEU A 1015 -19.98 -18.56 24.15
N LEU A 1016 -21.28 -18.21 24.09
CA LEU A 1016 -22.37 -19.16 23.88
C LEU A 1016 -22.58 -19.54 22.40
N HIS A 1017 -21.99 -18.79 21.47
CA HIS A 1017 -22.13 -19.01 20.03
C HIS A 1017 -20.93 -19.80 19.48
N GLU A 1018 -21.17 -20.95 18.84
CA GLU A 1018 -20.10 -21.82 18.31
C GLU A 1018 -19.39 -21.21 17.10
N GLU A 1019 -20.06 -20.30 16.38
CA GLU A 1019 -19.57 -19.57 15.22
C GLU A 1019 -18.42 -18.62 15.59
N ILE A 1020 -18.41 -18.12 16.83
CA ILE A 1020 -17.42 -17.18 17.32
C ILE A 1020 -16.21 -17.94 17.85
N SER A 1021 -15.06 -17.74 17.22
CA SER A 1021 -13.80 -18.27 17.72
C SER A 1021 -13.22 -17.36 18.80
N PRO A 1022 -13.17 -17.77 20.09
CA PRO A 1022 -12.64 -16.93 21.15
C PRO A 1022 -11.15 -16.63 20.94
N ALA A 1023 -10.41 -17.59 20.33
CA ALA A 1023 -9.02 -17.41 19.94
C ALA A 1023 -8.81 -16.28 18.91
N LYS A 1024 -9.79 -15.98 18.06
CA LYS A 1024 -9.72 -14.84 17.14
C LYS A 1024 -10.03 -13.52 17.86
N LEU A 1025 -11.03 -13.50 18.75
CA LEU A 1025 -11.39 -12.30 19.53
C LEU A 1025 -10.19 -11.75 20.32
N VAL A 1026 -9.49 -12.62 21.06
CA VAL A 1026 -8.36 -12.20 21.91
C VAL A 1026 -7.09 -11.86 21.14
N ARG A 1027 -7.06 -12.09 19.82
CA ARG A 1027 -5.90 -11.81 18.95
C ARG A 1027 -5.54 -10.33 18.91
N ILE A 1028 -6.50 -9.44 19.18
CA ILE A 1028 -6.26 -8.00 19.24
C ILE A 1028 -5.14 -7.65 20.23
N VAL A 1029 -5.08 -8.33 21.38
CA VAL A 1029 -4.06 -8.10 22.43
C VAL A 1029 -2.66 -8.52 21.99
N GLU A 1030 -2.53 -9.42 21.02
CA GLU A 1030 -1.24 -9.80 20.44
C GLU A 1030 -0.68 -8.74 19.50
N LYS A 1031 -1.56 -7.90 18.95
CA LYS A 1031 -1.22 -6.83 18.02
C LYS A 1031 -1.17 -5.47 18.69
N GLU A 1032 -1.86 -5.30 19.80
CA GLU A 1032 -1.99 -4.05 20.53
C GLU A 1032 -1.85 -4.30 22.03
N SER A 1033 -0.59 -4.36 22.50
CA SER A 1033 -0.27 -4.63 23.91
C SER A 1033 -0.92 -3.62 24.87
N LYS A 1034 -1.06 -2.36 24.45
CA LYS A 1034 -1.70 -1.28 25.21
C LYS A 1034 -3.17 -1.54 25.56
N LEU A 1035 -3.83 -2.48 24.89
CA LEU A 1035 -5.21 -2.89 25.20
C LEU A 1035 -5.30 -3.97 26.27
N LEU A 1036 -4.17 -4.43 26.84
CA LEU A 1036 -4.18 -5.48 27.86
C LEU A 1036 -5.01 -5.11 29.10
N SER A 1037 -4.99 -3.84 29.52
CA SER A 1037 -5.70 -3.36 30.72
C SER A 1037 -7.23 -3.50 30.64
N ILE A 1038 -7.81 -3.59 29.44
CA ILE A 1038 -9.23 -3.91 29.24
C ILE A 1038 -9.44 -5.35 28.78
N CYS A 1039 -8.61 -5.86 27.86
CA CYS A 1039 -8.80 -7.17 27.25
C CYS A 1039 -8.45 -8.34 28.18
N TYR A 1040 -7.81 -8.11 29.33
CA TYR A 1040 -7.60 -9.17 30.33
C TYR A 1040 -8.94 -9.84 30.72
N VAL A 1041 -10.05 -9.10 30.74
CA VAL A 1041 -11.38 -9.64 31.06
C VAL A 1041 -11.85 -10.67 30.04
N MET A 1042 -11.48 -10.49 28.77
CA MET A 1042 -11.77 -11.48 27.72
C MET A 1042 -11.00 -12.78 27.98
N LEU A 1043 -9.72 -12.68 28.41
CA LEU A 1043 -8.89 -13.83 28.74
C LEU A 1043 -9.46 -14.60 29.93
N VAL A 1044 -9.86 -13.90 30.99
CA VAL A 1044 -10.46 -14.48 32.20
C VAL A 1044 -11.77 -15.19 31.87
N GLU A 1045 -12.71 -14.54 31.18
CA GLU A 1045 -14.01 -15.15 30.83
C GLU A 1045 -13.83 -16.36 29.88
N CYS A 1046 -12.85 -16.31 28.95
CA CYS A 1046 -12.50 -17.45 28.11
C CYS A 1046 -12.00 -18.66 28.93
N ILE A 1047 -11.13 -18.44 29.91
CA ILE A 1047 -10.61 -19.51 30.79
C ILE A 1047 -11.72 -20.05 31.69
N LYS A 1048 -12.57 -19.19 32.24
CA LYS A 1048 -13.73 -19.56 33.06
C LYS A 1048 -14.70 -20.45 32.28
N TYR A 1049 -15.07 -20.05 31.06
CA TYR A 1049 -15.94 -20.83 30.20
C TYR A 1049 -15.31 -22.18 29.81
N ALA A 1050 -14.04 -22.19 29.39
CA ALA A 1050 -13.34 -23.42 29.03
C ALA A 1050 -13.20 -24.38 30.21
N GLY A 1051 -12.94 -23.88 31.43
CA GLY A 1051 -12.93 -24.68 32.65
C GLY A 1051 -14.28 -25.35 32.90
N GLY A 1052 -15.39 -24.62 32.74
CA GLY A 1052 -16.73 -25.18 32.80
C GLY A 1052 -16.98 -26.29 31.77
N VAL A 1053 -16.48 -26.12 30.54
CA VAL A 1053 -16.55 -27.16 29.49
C VAL A 1053 -15.70 -28.38 29.86
N VAL A 1054 -14.50 -28.18 30.44
CA VAL A 1054 -13.64 -29.27 30.91
C VAL A 1054 -14.31 -30.06 32.03
N VAL A 1055 -14.95 -29.40 32.99
CA VAL A 1055 -15.68 -30.08 34.07
C VAL A 1055 -16.80 -30.95 33.51
N LYS A 1056 -17.52 -30.47 32.48
CA LYS A 1056 -18.61 -31.22 31.84
C LYS A 1056 -18.12 -32.39 30.96
N ASN A 1057 -17.08 -32.16 30.15
CA ASN A 1057 -16.71 -33.05 29.05
C ASN A 1057 -15.33 -33.74 29.23
N ASN A 1058 -14.61 -33.44 30.31
CA ASN A 1058 -13.23 -33.86 30.60
C ASN A 1058 -12.24 -33.62 29.45
N LYS A 1059 -12.50 -32.63 28.59
CA LYS A 1059 -11.66 -32.30 27.44
C LYS A 1059 -11.67 -30.79 27.20
N PRO A 1060 -10.49 -30.12 27.24
CA PRO A 1060 -10.41 -28.70 26.94
C PRO A 1060 -10.78 -28.40 25.48
N PRO A 1061 -11.52 -27.31 25.20
CA PRO A 1061 -11.75 -26.84 23.83
C PRO A 1061 -10.44 -26.61 23.08
N VAL A 1062 -10.37 -26.88 21.78
CA VAL A 1062 -9.12 -26.76 21.01
C VAL A 1062 -8.58 -25.32 21.03
N TRP A 1063 -9.47 -24.33 20.93
CA TRP A 1063 -9.14 -22.91 20.87
C TRP A 1063 -8.48 -22.37 22.16
N ILE A 1064 -8.68 -23.01 23.32
CA ILE A 1064 -8.12 -22.55 24.60
C ILE A 1064 -6.59 -22.54 24.61
N ASN A 1065 -5.97 -23.39 23.78
CA ASN A 1065 -4.52 -23.41 23.62
C ASN A 1065 -3.97 -22.03 23.29
N ARG A 1066 -4.68 -21.25 22.46
CA ARG A 1066 -4.21 -19.92 22.05
C ARG A 1066 -4.39 -18.89 23.16
N VAL A 1067 -5.52 -18.91 23.85
CA VAL A 1067 -5.77 -18.03 24.99
C VAL A 1067 -4.72 -18.25 26.08
N LEU A 1068 -4.38 -19.50 26.39
CA LEU A 1068 -3.33 -19.84 27.35
C LEU A 1068 -1.94 -19.38 26.89
N ASP A 1069 -1.64 -19.41 25.58
CA ASP A 1069 -0.38 -18.88 25.05
C ASP A 1069 -0.29 -17.36 25.28
N ILE A 1070 -1.38 -16.62 25.02
CA ILE A 1070 -1.44 -15.16 25.25
C ILE A 1070 -1.31 -14.84 26.75
N CYS A 1071 -2.00 -15.59 27.61
CA CYS A 1071 -1.90 -15.41 29.06
C CYS A 1071 -0.48 -15.70 29.55
N THR A 1072 0.18 -16.73 29.02
CA THR A 1072 1.57 -17.07 29.37
C THR A 1072 2.53 -15.97 28.91
N TYR A 1073 2.31 -15.42 27.72
CA TYR A 1073 3.10 -14.31 27.18
C TYR A 1073 2.99 -13.05 28.05
N TYR A 1074 1.79 -12.69 28.51
CA TYR A 1074 1.55 -11.54 29.38
C TYR A 1074 1.59 -11.86 30.88
N ALA A 1075 2.08 -13.04 31.28
CA ALA A 1075 1.88 -13.54 32.64
C ALA A 1075 2.51 -12.65 33.72
N ASP A 1076 3.65 -12.01 33.44
CA ASP A 1076 4.30 -11.10 34.40
C ASP A 1076 3.53 -9.79 34.57
N TYR A 1077 2.99 -9.23 33.48
CA TYR A 1077 2.10 -8.07 33.52
C TYR A 1077 0.79 -8.39 34.25
N LEU A 1078 0.16 -9.54 33.95
CA LEU A 1078 -1.06 -9.98 34.62
C LEU A 1078 -0.84 -10.18 36.12
N ARG A 1079 0.29 -10.80 36.51
CA ARG A 1079 0.66 -10.99 37.91
C ARG A 1079 0.94 -9.67 38.63
N GLU A 1080 1.64 -8.75 37.98
CA GLU A 1080 1.90 -7.43 38.53
C GLU A 1080 0.60 -6.62 38.69
N ALA A 1081 -0.31 -6.68 37.71
CA ALA A 1081 -1.60 -6.02 37.79
C ALA A 1081 -2.49 -6.60 38.90
N MET A 1082 -2.42 -7.92 39.14
CA MET A 1082 -3.04 -8.57 40.31
C MET A 1082 -2.44 -8.03 41.63
N LYS A 1083 -1.11 -7.92 41.73
CA LYS A 1083 -0.44 -7.38 42.92
C LYS A 1083 -0.80 -5.92 43.19
N ARG A 1084 -0.91 -5.10 42.14
CA ARG A 1084 -1.29 -3.67 42.23
C ARG A 1084 -2.80 -3.46 42.45
N GLY A 1085 -3.61 -4.52 42.41
CA GLY A 1085 -5.07 -4.43 42.57
C GLY A 1085 -5.80 -3.84 41.35
N TYR A 1086 -5.17 -3.87 40.17
CA TYR A 1086 -5.80 -3.40 38.93
C TYR A 1086 -6.72 -4.45 38.29
N ILE A 1087 -6.51 -5.73 38.62
CA ILE A 1087 -7.44 -6.82 38.30
C ILE A 1087 -8.33 -7.06 39.51
N LEU A 1088 -9.65 -7.17 39.31
CA LEU A 1088 -10.61 -7.45 40.38
C LEU A 1088 -10.26 -8.75 41.12
N ASP A 1089 -10.50 -8.78 42.44
CA ASP A 1089 -10.21 -9.94 43.29
C ASP A 1089 -10.87 -11.24 42.81
N GLU A 1090 -12.03 -11.17 42.16
CA GLU A 1090 -12.68 -12.34 41.56
C GLU A 1090 -11.91 -12.85 40.33
N ASP A 1091 -11.49 -11.94 39.45
CA ASP A 1091 -10.77 -12.25 38.21
C ASP A 1091 -9.34 -12.75 38.51
N ALA A 1092 -8.71 -12.21 39.56
CA ALA A 1092 -7.38 -12.59 40.03
C ALA A 1092 -7.29 -14.06 40.47
N LYS A 1093 -8.43 -14.73 40.70
CA LYS A 1093 -8.49 -16.17 41.01
C LYS A 1093 -8.40 -17.07 39.77
N TRP A 1094 -8.57 -16.52 38.57
CA TRP A 1094 -8.55 -17.26 37.30
C TRP A 1094 -9.38 -18.55 37.32
N TYR A 1095 -10.63 -18.46 37.80
CA TYR A 1095 -11.56 -19.59 37.83
C TYR A 1095 -11.60 -20.33 36.48
N GLY A 1096 -11.54 -21.66 36.49
CA GLY A 1096 -11.45 -22.50 35.28
C GLY A 1096 -10.03 -22.95 34.93
N LEU A 1097 -8.98 -22.24 35.38
CA LEU A 1097 -7.59 -22.57 35.05
C LEU A 1097 -7.15 -23.90 35.66
N LEU A 1098 -7.45 -24.13 36.95
CA LEU A 1098 -7.11 -25.36 37.65
C LEU A 1098 -7.91 -26.56 37.13
N GLU A 1099 -9.15 -26.36 36.72
CA GLU A 1099 -9.99 -27.37 36.08
C GLU A 1099 -9.35 -27.85 34.77
N ILE A 1100 -8.84 -26.93 33.94
CA ILE A 1100 -8.09 -27.26 32.72
C ILE A 1100 -6.77 -27.96 33.06
N ALA A 1101 -6.03 -27.46 34.06
CA ALA A 1101 -4.74 -28.02 34.47
C ALA A 1101 -4.85 -29.44 35.06
N ASN A 1102 -5.96 -29.75 35.72
CA ASN A 1102 -6.20 -31.06 36.37
C ASN A 1102 -6.95 -32.06 35.48
N SER A 1103 -7.31 -31.69 34.25
CA SER A 1103 -7.94 -32.62 33.30
C SER A 1103 -7.03 -33.82 32.99
N SER A 1104 -7.63 -35.01 32.86
CA SER A 1104 -6.91 -36.24 32.47
C SER A 1104 -6.73 -36.38 30.94
N ALA A 1105 -7.21 -35.42 30.15
CA ALA A 1105 -7.05 -35.42 28.70
C ALA A 1105 -5.56 -35.28 28.28
N LYS A 1106 -5.13 -36.10 27.31
CA LYS A 1106 -3.82 -35.92 26.64
C LYS A 1106 -3.88 -34.73 25.68
N SER A 1107 -3.79 -33.52 26.21
CA SER A 1107 -3.83 -32.26 25.46
C SER A 1107 -2.70 -31.31 25.85
N ALA A 1108 -2.15 -30.59 24.88
CA ALA A 1108 -1.16 -29.54 25.13
C ALA A 1108 -1.70 -28.44 26.04
N ALA A 1109 -3.02 -28.18 26.01
CA ALA A 1109 -3.69 -27.19 26.84
C ALA A 1109 -3.50 -27.48 28.34
N VAL A 1110 -3.50 -28.76 28.74
CA VAL A 1110 -3.31 -29.16 30.15
C VAL A 1110 -1.91 -28.77 30.63
N LYS A 1111 -0.88 -29.04 29.81
CA LYS A 1111 0.50 -28.65 30.13
C LYS A 1111 0.67 -27.13 30.21
N LYS A 1112 0.04 -26.39 29.28
CA LYS A 1112 0.07 -24.92 29.26
C LYS A 1112 -0.64 -24.32 30.47
N ALA A 1113 -1.80 -24.85 30.85
CA ALA A 1113 -2.55 -24.40 32.02
C ALA A 1113 -1.77 -24.63 33.32
N LYS A 1114 -1.12 -25.80 33.48
CA LYS A 1114 -0.22 -26.05 34.63
C LYS A 1114 0.94 -25.05 34.70
N ASN A 1115 1.53 -24.73 33.56
CA ASN A 1115 2.60 -23.76 33.48
C ASN A 1115 2.10 -22.35 33.85
N LEU A 1116 0.97 -21.92 33.29
CA LEU A 1116 0.39 -20.63 33.59
C LEU A 1116 0.01 -20.49 35.07
N ALA A 1117 -0.60 -21.51 35.68
CA ALA A 1117 -0.92 -21.51 37.11
C ALA A 1117 0.34 -21.34 37.97
N LYS A 1118 1.43 -22.08 37.65
CA LYS A 1118 2.74 -21.91 38.29
C LYS A 1118 3.27 -20.48 38.17
N ILE A 1119 3.18 -19.88 36.98
CA ILE A 1119 3.67 -18.51 36.73
C ILE A 1119 2.83 -17.49 37.50
N LEU A 1120 1.50 -17.60 37.48
CA LEU A 1120 0.61 -16.66 38.18
C LEU A 1120 0.60 -16.85 39.71
N GLY A 1121 1.11 -17.98 40.21
CA GLY A 1121 1.13 -18.30 41.64
C GLY A 1121 -0.20 -18.83 42.18
N ILE A 1122 -0.94 -19.59 41.36
CA ILE A 1122 -2.27 -20.13 41.63
C ILE A 1122 -2.22 -21.64 41.91
#